data_AF-A0A941YEX4-F1
#
_entry.id   AF-A0A941YEX4-F1
#
_cell.length_a   1.000
_cell.length_b   1.000
_cell.length_c   1.000
_cell.angle_alpha   90.00
_cell.angle_beta   90.00
_cell.angle_gamma   90.00
#
_symmetry.space_group_name_H-M   'P 1'
#
loop_
_entity.id
_entity.type
_entity.pdbx_description
1 polymer ?
#
loop_
_entity_poly.entity_id
_entity_poly.type
_entity_poly.pdbx_seq_one_letter_code
_entity_poly.pdbx_strand_id
1 'polypeptide(L)'
;MARQASRGLILALALAGAKTALAGTISIQLQAFPTEAVADGRSSIAVTLIVRNSDGSNVPDGTQVLVSSTLGSFRQNIVQTTSGIARAVLVAGNIPGTAKITASLVQNQSSPSTLEVELVSDRSKLSSANDYIDISSSGSLEYTYAKRIVTASGKNHGVRFEFRDRLLVADDLQYIYDAQVVRAKNASLKFGKKTINFSELFLDLRTQTGYGITEVDYFPIDRIRYGLHQFFFERYIPLDDKYEPSTKSRRIATVVVTRNGIELPKEKVPDDVFDFNKIRIGIIPVKEDEVKLERDEDYETVRITAKRMTVVSRREIQFQHATFYVGESKVFSQPLYRLDTLGMRDEFPTEQFVSFNNNQIAVNYPYYFSLERQQSRAIRFTTGQSYGRSFTANRGVFFTYEQTWNRANGDGNFQYSGIGRDDFDLGVRQFLKFDDNTTASFAIDSPRAKSLISTGTYSHYQPGLQTSVTGTAQRSLDGTHDNDRQDYYLVLEKDPVKMGKLPWNLFYGLNATYSQSVTGSGNGVGARLRFLSHPFFVDRSHATVTAGLTFSQYSGTNVATPFATTANVSYAKSFGTRFTSVLTYDYARDGVTERAIGLHRLSSQLNYYDRKFYSSIFAAQSLGLDRLSFFADASYRIADLWRVGYQYTLNRYSGSSYIDYDVVLAYRLSTNKPEFGFMFSQQTKRVGFVVLGMSAN
;
A
#
# COMPACT_ATOMS: atom_id res chain seq x y z
N MET A 1 63.25 -16.28 23.85
CA MET A 1 63.10 -16.96 25.16
C MET A 1 62.85 -15.86 26.19
N ALA A 2 61.83 -15.79 27.05
CA ALA A 2 60.69 -16.63 27.44
C ALA A 2 59.60 -15.68 28.03
N ARG A 3 58.29 -15.89 27.76
CA ARG A 3 57.17 -16.17 28.72
C ARG A 3 57.24 -15.41 30.06
N GLN A 4 56.22 -14.71 30.59
CA GLN A 4 54.79 -15.04 30.86
C GLN A 4 54.12 -13.74 31.39
N ALA A 5 52.95 -13.31 30.92
CA ALA A 5 51.60 -13.53 31.48
C ALA A 5 51.36 -13.08 32.94
N SER A 6 50.53 -12.04 33.15
CA SER A 6 49.24 -12.11 33.90
C SER A 6 48.66 -10.74 34.29
N ARG A 7 47.40 -10.51 33.86
CA ARG A 7 46.25 -9.83 34.50
C ARG A 7 46.47 -8.76 35.59
N GLY A 8 45.76 -7.62 35.43
CA GLY A 8 44.94 -7.06 36.52
C GLY A 8 45.03 -5.55 36.80
N LEU A 9 44.05 -4.82 36.25
CA LEU A 9 43.28 -3.73 36.88
C LEU A 9 43.92 -2.35 37.20
N ILE A 10 43.06 -1.35 36.96
CA ILE A 10 43.02 0.03 37.49
C ILE A 10 43.83 1.06 36.68
N LEU A 11 43.15 1.75 35.77
CA LEU A 11 43.52 3.13 35.43
C LEU A 11 42.33 4.07 35.61
N ALA A 12 42.65 5.09 36.40
CA ALA A 12 41.90 6.21 36.92
C ALA A 12 40.91 6.91 35.97
N LEU A 13 39.86 7.41 36.62
CA LEU A 13 39.02 8.53 36.25
C LEU A 13 39.83 9.67 35.60
N ALA A 14 39.38 10.10 34.42
CA ALA A 14 39.45 11.50 34.01
C ALA A 14 38.01 11.96 33.73
N LEU A 15 37.37 12.56 34.74
CA LEU A 15 36.21 13.42 34.56
C LEU A 15 36.69 14.71 33.88
N ALA A 16 36.61 14.74 32.55
CA ALA A 16 36.51 15.99 31.80
C ALA A 16 35.10 16.04 31.21
N GLY A 17 34.33 17.04 31.63
CA GLY A 17 32.93 17.21 31.25
C GLY A 17 32.76 17.40 29.75
N ALA A 18 32.52 16.31 29.04
CA ALA A 18 31.68 16.38 27.87
C ALA A 18 30.28 16.69 28.37
N LYS A 19 29.72 17.84 28.01
CA LYS A 19 28.27 17.95 27.88
C LYS A 19 27.88 16.89 26.86
N THR A 20 27.55 15.69 27.32
CA THR A 20 26.76 14.77 26.52
C THR A 20 25.42 15.46 26.35
N ALA A 21 25.27 16.20 25.25
CA ALA A 21 23.95 16.40 24.68
C ALA A 21 23.36 14.99 24.63
N LEU A 22 22.30 14.75 25.40
CA LEU A 22 21.43 13.61 25.16
C LEU A 22 21.07 13.71 23.69
N ALA A 23 21.70 12.89 22.85
CA ALA A 23 21.40 12.87 21.42
C ALA A 23 19.93 12.43 21.32
N GLY A 24 19.05 13.41 21.16
CA GLY A 24 17.61 13.17 21.03
C GLY A 24 17.40 12.28 19.82
N THR A 25 16.71 11.16 20.02
CA THR A 25 16.34 10.25 18.95
C THR A 25 15.53 10.99 17.89
N ILE A 26 15.91 10.89 16.62
CA ILE A 26 15.14 11.50 15.54
C ILE A 26 14.25 10.44 14.89
N SER A 27 13.02 10.83 14.60
CA SER A 27 12.02 10.00 13.94
C SER A 27 11.64 10.55 12.56
N ILE A 28 11.28 9.63 11.65
CA ILE A 28 10.85 9.96 10.28
C ILE A 28 9.49 9.32 10.03
N GLN A 29 8.50 10.14 9.66
CA GLN A 29 7.22 9.70 9.13
C GLN A 29 7.19 9.94 7.62
N LEU A 30 6.79 8.93 6.86
CA LEU A 30 6.63 9.01 5.41
C LEU A 30 5.15 9.09 5.04
N GLN A 31 4.86 9.94 4.06
CA GLN A 31 3.55 10.02 3.40
C GLN A 31 3.79 10.13 1.89
N ALA A 32 3.06 9.36 1.08
CA ALA A 32 3.12 9.46 -0.38
C ALA A 32 1.75 9.81 -0.92
N PHE A 33 1.74 10.62 -1.98
CA PHE A 33 0.51 11.04 -2.61
C PHE A 33 0.72 11.37 -4.11
N PRO A 34 -0.02 10.71 -5.03
CA PRO A 34 -0.95 9.60 -4.80
C PRO A 34 -0.23 8.34 -4.28
N THR A 35 -0.96 7.42 -3.65
CA THR A 35 -0.42 6.13 -3.17
C THR A 35 -0.32 5.07 -4.28
N GLU A 36 -0.88 5.37 -5.46
CA GLU A 36 -0.86 4.54 -6.65
C GLU A 36 -0.44 5.37 -7.87
N ALA A 37 0.38 4.82 -8.77
CA ALA A 37 0.76 5.47 -10.03
C ALA A 37 0.94 4.45 -11.16
N VAL A 38 0.87 4.86 -12.43
CA VAL A 38 1.13 3.91 -13.53
C VAL A 38 2.61 3.64 -13.63
N ALA A 39 2.97 2.38 -13.83
CA ALA A 39 4.29 1.96 -14.21
C ALA A 39 4.60 2.28 -15.69
N ASP A 40 4.60 3.57 -16.05
CA ASP A 40 4.86 4.06 -17.42
C ASP A 40 6.24 4.71 -17.57
N GLY A 41 7.10 4.62 -16.54
CA GLY A 41 8.42 5.23 -16.54
C GLY A 41 8.40 6.76 -16.44
N ARG A 42 7.24 7.35 -16.09
CA ARG A 42 6.90 8.77 -16.31
C ARG A 42 6.06 9.37 -15.19
N SER A 43 5.09 8.61 -14.67
CA SER A 43 4.20 9.01 -13.59
C SER A 43 5.02 9.40 -12.36
N SER A 44 4.56 10.40 -11.62
CA SER A 44 5.29 10.94 -10.47
C SER A 44 4.46 10.83 -9.20
N ILE A 45 5.11 10.46 -8.10
CA ILE A 45 4.54 10.39 -6.76
C ILE A 45 5.29 11.37 -5.87
N ALA A 46 4.57 12.28 -5.22
CA ALA A 46 5.15 13.17 -4.23
C ALA A 46 5.26 12.43 -2.89
N VAL A 47 6.43 12.49 -2.27
CA VAL A 47 6.72 11.85 -0.98
C VAL A 47 7.10 12.95 0.01
N THR A 48 6.31 13.08 1.07
CA THR A 48 6.59 13.99 2.19
C THR A 48 7.19 13.20 3.35
N LEU A 49 8.29 13.74 3.88
CA LEU A 49 9.00 13.22 5.04
C LEU A 49 8.82 14.21 6.18
N ILE A 50 8.18 13.80 7.27
CA ILE A 50 8.07 14.59 8.49
C ILE A 50 9.10 14.04 9.47
N VAL A 51 10.05 14.87 9.86
CA VAL A 51 11.24 14.52 10.63
C VAL A 51 11.23 15.31 11.94
N ARG A 52 11.20 14.60 13.06
CA ARG A 52 11.07 15.19 14.40
C ARG A 52 12.06 14.62 15.38
N ASN A 53 12.55 15.47 16.27
CA ASN A 53 13.31 15.07 17.46
C ASN A 53 12.42 14.29 18.44
N SER A 54 13.04 13.62 19.41
CA SER A 54 12.38 12.76 20.40
C SER A 54 11.43 13.50 21.33
N ASP A 55 11.61 14.81 21.47
CA ASP A 55 10.76 15.73 22.22
C ASP A 55 9.59 16.29 21.38
N GLY A 56 9.48 15.87 20.11
CA GLY A 56 8.47 16.34 19.18
C GLY A 56 8.78 17.68 18.51
N SER A 57 9.95 18.27 18.78
CA SER A 57 10.41 19.45 18.05
C SER A 57 10.83 19.10 16.62
N ASN A 58 10.76 20.09 15.73
CA ASN A 58 11.24 19.94 14.36
C ASN A 58 12.78 19.79 14.39
N VAL A 59 13.33 18.94 13.54
CA VAL A 59 14.78 18.89 13.36
C VAL A 59 15.30 20.21 12.75
N PRO A 60 16.58 20.54 12.94
CA PRO A 60 17.19 21.71 12.31
C PRO A 60 17.05 21.69 10.78
N ASP A 61 16.92 22.88 10.21
CA ASP A 61 16.84 23.05 8.76
C ASP A 61 18.16 22.64 8.10
N GLY A 62 18.06 22.10 6.89
CA GLY A 62 19.20 21.50 6.20
C GLY A 62 19.51 20.06 6.64
N THR A 63 18.79 19.47 7.61
CA THR A 63 18.98 18.05 7.96
C THR A 63 18.72 17.19 6.72
N GLN A 64 19.75 16.45 6.29
CA GLN A 64 19.69 15.67 5.06
C GLN A 64 19.03 14.31 5.30
N VAL A 65 18.01 14.00 4.50
CA VAL A 65 17.33 12.72 4.46
C VAL A 65 17.66 12.02 3.14
N LEU A 66 18.19 10.80 3.24
CA LEU A 66 18.38 9.90 2.11
C LEU A 66 17.08 9.12 1.88
N VAL A 67 16.59 9.14 0.64
CA VAL A 67 15.49 8.32 0.15
C VAL A 67 15.94 7.35 -0.92
N SER A 68 15.31 6.18 -0.96
CA SER A 68 15.53 5.17 -1.99
C SER A 68 14.25 4.39 -2.23
N SER A 69 14.11 3.78 -3.41
CA SER A 69 12.94 2.98 -3.79
C SER A 69 13.37 1.66 -4.44
N THR A 70 12.58 0.60 -4.27
CA THR A 70 12.80 -0.68 -4.96
C THR A 70 12.34 -0.67 -6.42
N LEU A 71 11.34 0.17 -6.76
CA LEU A 71 10.86 0.38 -8.11
C LEU A 71 10.77 1.88 -8.41
N GLY A 72 11.15 2.26 -9.63
CA GLY A 72 11.27 3.67 -10.01
C GLY A 72 12.54 4.34 -9.45
N SER A 73 12.64 5.65 -9.64
CA SER A 73 13.81 6.44 -9.23
C SER A 73 13.40 7.80 -8.69
N PHE A 74 14.03 8.26 -7.62
CA PHE A 74 13.81 9.62 -7.14
C PHE A 74 14.50 10.64 -8.04
N ARG A 75 13.87 11.81 -8.24
CA ARG A 75 14.52 12.93 -8.95
C ARG A 75 15.76 13.42 -8.19
N GLN A 76 15.69 13.40 -6.87
CA GLN A 76 16.78 13.69 -5.95
C GLN A 76 16.72 12.65 -4.84
N ASN A 77 17.80 11.89 -4.66
CA ASN A 77 17.85 10.85 -3.62
C ASN A 77 18.12 11.44 -2.23
N ILE A 78 18.57 12.71 -2.16
CA ILE A 78 18.78 13.42 -0.90
C ILE A 78 17.99 14.71 -0.92
N VAL A 79 17.20 14.87 0.11
CA VAL A 79 16.32 16.00 0.33
C VAL A 79 16.63 16.58 1.71
N GLN A 80 16.49 17.89 1.85
CA GLN A 80 16.78 18.58 3.09
C GLN A 80 15.49 18.92 3.80
N THR A 81 15.52 18.85 5.13
CA THR A 81 14.39 19.31 5.94
C THR A 81 14.35 20.82 6.00
N THR A 82 13.14 21.34 6.05
CA THR A 82 12.87 22.68 6.54
C THR A 82 11.66 22.62 7.45
N SER A 83 11.79 23.21 8.63
CA SER A 83 10.85 23.08 9.74
C SER A 83 10.46 21.62 9.96
N GLY A 84 11.46 20.73 9.90
CA GLY A 84 11.25 19.30 10.04
C GLY A 84 10.50 18.61 8.89
N ILE A 85 10.25 19.24 7.75
CA ILE A 85 9.65 18.57 6.58
C ILE A 85 10.64 18.53 5.42
N ALA A 86 10.79 17.38 4.78
CA ALA A 86 11.49 17.23 3.50
C ALA A 86 10.55 16.66 2.43
N ARG A 87 10.80 16.97 1.15
CA ARG A 87 9.96 16.52 0.04
C ARG A 87 10.79 15.89 -1.07
N ALA A 88 10.41 14.70 -1.48
CA ALA A 88 11.02 13.96 -2.57
C ALA A 88 9.97 13.63 -3.65
N VAL A 89 10.43 13.48 -4.90
CA VAL A 89 9.57 13.08 -6.02
C VAL A 89 10.07 11.76 -6.59
N LEU A 90 9.29 10.71 -6.42
CA LEU A 90 9.52 9.41 -7.03
C LEU A 90 8.95 9.42 -8.45
N VAL A 91 9.77 9.10 -9.43
CA VAL A 91 9.33 8.80 -10.80
C VAL A 91 9.09 7.30 -10.89
N ALA A 92 7.86 6.90 -11.22
CA ALA A 92 7.47 5.51 -11.38
C ALA A 92 8.37 4.82 -12.41
N GLY A 93 8.70 3.55 -12.16
CA GLY A 93 9.38 2.70 -13.14
C GLY A 93 8.43 2.27 -14.26
N ASN A 94 8.88 1.35 -15.10
CA ASN A 94 8.03 0.66 -16.09
C ASN A 94 7.66 -0.78 -15.69
N ILE A 95 7.86 -1.12 -14.42
CA ILE A 95 7.45 -2.41 -13.84
C ILE A 95 6.25 -2.16 -12.91
N PRO A 96 5.10 -2.80 -13.18
CA PRO A 96 4.01 -2.85 -12.22
C PRO A 96 4.39 -3.67 -10.99
N GLY A 97 4.02 -3.22 -9.79
CA GLY A 97 4.31 -3.87 -8.53
C GLY A 97 4.39 -2.89 -7.37
N THR A 98 4.69 -3.39 -6.17
CA THR A 98 4.82 -2.56 -4.97
C THR A 98 6.22 -1.95 -4.90
N ALA A 99 6.31 -0.62 -4.96
CA ALA A 99 7.54 0.11 -4.72
C ALA A 99 7.67 0.40 -3.22
N LYS A 100 8.73 -0.12 -2.59
CA LYS A 100 9.07 0.15 -1.19
C LYS A 100 10.04 1.30 -1.13
N ILE A 101 9.57 2.43 -0.61
CA ILE A 101 10.36 3.63 -0.33
C ILE A 101 10.99 3.47 1.05
N THR A 102 12.29 3.73 1.15
CA THR A 102 13.04 3.73 2.41
C THR A 102 13.68 5.09 2.61
N ALA A 103 13.48 5.69 3.79
CA ALA A 103 14.09 6.96 4.19
C ALA A 103 14.92 6.83 5.46
N SER A 104 16.05 7.53 5.51
CA SER A 104 16.98 7.54 6.65
C SER A 104 17.78 8.84 6.71
N LEU A 105 18.19 9.29 7.88
CA LEU A 105 19.07 10.46 7.98
C LEU A 105 20.50 10.17 7.53
N VAL A 106 21.13 11.19 6.97
CA VAL A 106 22.53 11.12 6.52
C VAL A 106 23.49 11.26 7.70
N GLN A 107 23.30 12.26 8.57
CA GLN A 107 24.30 12.68 9.57
C GLN A 107 23.88 12.43 11.03
N ASN A 108 22.66 11.94 11.26
CA ASN A 108 22.06 11.87 12.60
C ASN A 108 21.54 10.46 12.96
N GLN A 109 21.36 10.24 14.26
CA GLN A 109 20.85 9.00 14.84
C GLN A 109 19.33 8.87 14.61
N SER A 110 18.92 8.11 13.59
CA SER A 110 17.51 7.78 13.33
C SER A 110 17.35 6.34 12.87
N SER A 111 16.29 5.69 13.36
CA SER A 111 15.78 4.48 12.72
C SER A 111 15.14 4.84 11.38
N PRO A 112 15.38 4.06 10.31
CA PRO A 112 14.80 4.34 9.00
C PRO A 112 13.28 4.16 9.03
N SER A 113 12.61 4.80 8.08
CA SER A 113 11.18 4.70 7.86
C SER A 113 10.93 4.14 6.46
N THR A 114 9.87 3.34 6.32
CA THR A 114 9.51 2.74 5.03
C THR A 114 8.05 2.99 4.69
N LEU A 115 7.77 3.14 3.41
CA LEU A 115 6.42 3.34 2.87
C LEU A 115 6.27 2.55 1.57
N GLU A 116 5.13 1.93 1.37
CA GLU A 116 4.82 1.20 0.14
C GLU A 116 3.85 2.02 -0.73
N VAL A 117 4.10 2.02 -2.04
CA VAL A 117 3.21 2.60 -3.06
C VAL A 117 3.01 1.59 -4.18
N GLU A 118 1.81 1.54 -4.77
CA GLU A 118 1.49 0.61 -5.84
C GLU A 118 1.77 1.22 -7.22
N LEU A 119 2.55 0.52 -8.05
CA LEU A 119 2.71 0.84 -9.46
C LEU A 119 1.84 -0.09 -10.28
N VAL A 120 0.82 0.43 -10.96
CA VAL A 120 -0.12 -0.36 -11.74
C VAL A 120 0.27 -0.46 -13.21
N SER A 121 -0.19 -1.50 -13.88
CA SER A 121 0.10 -1.74 -15.31
C SER A 121 -0.57 -0.76 -16.25
N ASP A 122 -1.72 -0.20 -15.86
CA ASP A 122 -2.55 0.61 -16.73
C ASP A 122 -3.28 1.69 -15.93
N ARG A 123 -3.57 2.82 -16.59
CA ARG A 123 -4.32 3.94 -16.01
C ARG A 123 -5.74 3.58 -15.61
N SER A 124 -6.37 2.58 -16.24
CA SER A 124 -7.68 2.06 -15.86
C SER A 124 -7.69 1.40 -14.49
N LYS A 125 -6.50 1.09 -13.95
CA LYS A 125 -6.31 0.54 -12.59
C LYS A 125 -5.94 1.60 -11.57
N LEU A 126 -5.64 2.83 -12.01
CA LEU A 126 -5.55 3.99 -11.14
C LEU A 126 -6.96 4.50 -10.88
N SER A 127 -7.35 4.58 -9.62
CA SER A 127 -8.66 5.03 -9.15
C SER A 127 -9.73 3.94 -9.05
N SER A 128 -9.89 3.51 -7.80
CA SER A 128 -11.02 2.78 -7.21
C SER A 128 -12.24 3.66 -6.92
N ALA A 129 -12.28 4.94 -7.35
CA ALA A 129 -13.32 5.90 -6.95
C ALA A 129 -14.77 5.45 -7.25
N ASN A 130 -14.95 4.55 -8.23
CA ASN A 130 -16.24 3.98 -8.59
C ASN A 130 -16.34 2.46 -8.42
N ASP A 131 -15.25 1.78 -8.04
CA ASP A 131 -15.22 0.32 -7.85
C ASP A 131 -15.33 -0.03 -6.36
N TYR A 132 -16.42 0.45 -5.75
CA TYR A 132 -16.86 0.00 -4.44
C TYR A 132 -17.95 -1.06 -4.56
N ILE A 133 -18.00 -1.92 -3.57
CA ILE A 133 -19.08 -2.87 -3.35
C ILE A 133 -19.80 -2.43 -2.08
N ASP A 134 -21.11 -2.27 -2.15
CA ASP A 134 -21.93 -1.91 -0.99
C ASP A 134 -22.86 -3.06 -0.65
N ILE A 135 -22.81 -3.49 0.61
CA ILE A 135 -23.52 -4.66 1.11
C ILE A 135 -24.31 -4.24 2.34
N SER A 136 -25.61 -4.47 2.34
CA SER A 136 -26.49 -4.27 3.49
C SER A 136 -27.39 -5.47 3.68
N SER A 137 -27.74 -5.78 4.93
CA SER A 137 -28.65 -6.87 5.24
C SER A 137 -29.68 -6.44 6.29
N SER A 138 -30.92 -6.91 6.12
CA SER A 138 -31.96 -6.80 7.15
C SER A 138 -31.80 -7.82 8.29
N GLY A 139 -31.01 -8.87 8.08
CA GLY A 139 -30.69 -9.91 9.06
C GLY A 139 -29.26 -9.79 9.58
N SER A 140 -28.39 -10.71 9.18
CA SER A 140 -26.97 -10.70 9.54
C SER A 140 -26.09 -10.22 8.38
N LEU A 141 -25.03 -9.49 8.72
CA LEU A 141 -23.91 -9.16 7.84
C LEU A 141 -22.63 -9.26 8.66
N GLU A 142 -21.74 -10.16 8.27
CA GLU A 142 -20.52 -10.51 8.99
C GLU A 142 -19.33 -10.57 8.04
N TYR A 143 -18.22 -9.96 8.42
CA TYR A 143 -16.92 -10.10 7.77
C TYR A 143 -16.00 -10.95 8.65
N THR A 144 -15.47 -12.03 8.07
CA THR A 144 -14.52 -12.93 8.71
C THR A 144 -13.11 -12.53 8.28
N TYR A 145 -12.31 -12.01 9.21
CA TYR A 145 -11.03 -11.40 8.88
C TYR A 145 -10.03 -12.39 8.27
N ALA A 146 -9.78 -13.52 8.93
CA ALA A 146 -8.79 -14.51 8.49
C ALA A 146 -9.11 -15.12 7.11
N LYS A 147 -10.40 -15.26 6.80
CA LYS A 147 -10.89 -15.84 5.54
C LYS A 147 -11.11 -14.78 4.45
N ARG A 148 -11.11 -13.50 4.83
CA ARG A 148 -11.41 -12.34 3.96
C ARG A 148 -12.71 -12.55 3.17
N ILE A 149 -13.72 -13.07 3.87
CA ILE A 149 -15.04 -13.39 3.33
C ILE A 149 -16.09 -12.57 4.06
N VAL A 150 -17.08 -12.12 3.30
CA VAL A 150 -18.27 -11.45 3.79
C VAL A 150 -19.44 -12.41 3.63
N THR A 151 -20.23 -12.55 4.68
CA THR A 151 -21.44 -13.37 4.70
C THR A 151 -22.62 -12.51 5.10
N ALA A 152 -23.71 -12.60 4.35
CA ALA A 152 -24.92 -11.83 4.59
C ALA A 152 -26.13 -12.75 4.45
N SER A 153 -27.09 -12.60 5.36
CA SER A 153 -28.35 -13.34 5.33
C SER A 153 -29.50 -12.44 5.77
N GLY A 154 -30.61 -12.48 5.04
CA GLY A 154 -31.82 -11.72 5.33
C GLY A 154 -32.98 -12.27 4.52
N LYS A 155 -34.03 -12.74 5.20
CA LYS A 155 -35.21 -13.34 4.55
C LYS A 155 -35.88 -12.37 3.57
N ASN A 156 -36.54 -12.91 2.56
CA ASN A 156 -37.33 -12.19 1.56
C ASN A 156 -36.51 -11.18 0.76
N HIS A 157 -35.37 -11.63 0.22
CA HIS A 157 -34.39 -10.79 -0.47
C HIS A 157 -33.85 -9.65 0.42
N GLY A 158 -33.63 -9.96 1.70
CA GLY A 158 -33.20 -9.01 2.72
C GLY A 158 -31.74 -8.58 2.60
N VAL A 159 -30.94 -9.28 1.79
CA VAL A 159 -29.57 -8.86 1.44
C VAL A 159 -29.61 -8.02 0.18
N ARG A 160 -28.94 -6.88 0.21
CA ARG A 160 -28.70 -6.01 -0.94
C ARG A 160 -27.20 -5.90 -1.19
N PHE A 161 -26.79 -6.14 -2.42
CA PHE A 161 -25.42 -6.06 -2.90
C PHE A 161 -25.38 -5.18 -4.16
N GLU A 162 -24.58 -4.12 -4.12
CA GLU A 162 -24.44 -3.16 -5.21
C GLU A 162 -22.98 -3.12 -5.65
N PHE A 163 -22.74 -3.32 -6.94
CA PHE A 163 -21.42 -3.20 -7.56
C PHE A 163 -21.55 -2.51 -8.91
N ARG A 164 -20.91 -1.34 -9.06
CA ARG A 164 -21.05 -0.46 -10.23
C ARG A 164 -22.53 -0.16 -10.52
N ASP A 165 -23.04 -0.57 -11.68
CA ASP A 165 -24.42 -0.41 -12.14
C ASP A 165 -25.31 -1.61 -11.83
N ARG A 166 -24.77 -2.66 -11.17
CA ARG A 166 -25.47 -3.90 -10.86
C ARG A 166 -26.02 -3.88 -9.45
N LEU A 167 -27.31 -4.18 -9.35
CA LEU A 167 -28.01 -4.44 -8.10
C LEU A 167 -28.39 -5.91 -8.05
N LEU A 168 -27.89 -6.60 -7.02
CA LEU A 168 -28.22 -7.95 -6.65
C LEU A 168 -28.94 -7.92 -5.30
N VAL A 169 -30.09 -8.58 -5.21
CA VAL A 169 -30.77 -8.83 -3.93
C VAL A 169 -30.91 -10.32 -3.71
N ALA A 170 -30.78 -10.81 -2.48
CA ALA A 170 -30.75 -12.24 -2.19
C ALA A 170 -31.21 -12.55 -0.75
N ASP A 171 -31.55 -13.81 -0.48
CA ASP A 171 -31.76 -14.28 0.90
C ASP A 171 -30.43 -14.52 1.61
N ASP A 172 -29.49 -15.19 0.95
CA ASP A 172 -28.13 -15.44 1.45
C ASP A 172 -27.12 -15.02 0.40
N LEU A 173 -26.02 -14.40 0.84
CA LEU A 173 -24.93 -13.95 -0.02
C LEU A 173 -23.59 -14.16 0.65
N GLN A 174 -22.62 -14.62 -0.14
CA GLN A 174 -21.22 -14.68 0.22
C GLN A 174 -20.40 -13.87 -0.79
N TYR A 175 -19.52 -13.01 -0.31
CA TYR A 175 -18.55 -12.28 -1.12
C TYR A 175 -17.13 -12.62 -0.67
N ILE A 176 -16.33 -13.14 -1.60
CA ILE A 176 -14.93 -13.52 -1.37
C ILE A 176 -14.05 -12.35 -1.82
N TYR A 177 -13.39 -11.68 -0.87
CA TYR A 177 -12.69 -10.41 -1.12
C TYR A 177 -11.58 -10.55 -2.17
N ASP A 178 -10.69 -11.53 -2.01
CA ASP A 178 -9.50 -11.68 -2.86
C ASP A 178 -9.84 -12.19 -4.28
N ALA A 179 -10.80 -13.13 -4.36
CA ALA A 179 -11.25 -13.65 -5.64
C ALA A 179 -12.19 -12.68 -6.39
N GLN A 180 -12.78 -11.72 -5.66
CA GLN A 180 -13.87 -10.84 -6.12
C GLN A 180 -15.04 -11.64 -6.72
N VAL A 181 -15.44 -12.68 -6.00
CA VAL A 181 -16.52 -13.60 -6.39
C VAL A 181 -17.71 -13.42 -5.46
N VAL A 182 -18.92 -13.44 -6.01
CA VAL A 182 -20.19 -13.42 -5.29
C VAL A 182 -20.93 -14.73 -5.52
N ARG A 183 -21.41 -15.32 -4.43
CA ARG A 183 -22.35 -16.44 -4.44
C ARG A 183 -23.64 -16.01 -3.75
N ALA A 184 -24.80 -16.26 -4.35
CA ALA A 184 -26.08 -15.89 -3.75
C ALA A 184 -27.15 -16.99 -3.90
N LYS A 185 -28.01 -17.15 -2.88
CA LYS A 185 -29.20 -18.03 -2.91
C LYS A 185 -30.47 -17.20 -2.92
N ASN A 186 -31.47 -17.70 -3.65
CA ASN A 186 -32.74 -17.01 -3.89
C ASN A 186 -32.50 -15.55 -4.27
N ALA A 187 -31.81 -15.37 -5.40
CA ALA A 187 -31.19 -14.12 -5.78
C ALA A 187 -31.89 -13.50 -7.00
N SER A 188 -32.06 -12.19 -7.00
CA SER A 188 -32.63 -11.44 -8.11
C SER A 188 -31.60 -10.43 -8.60
N LEU A 189 -31.25 -10.52 -9.88
CA LEU A 189 -30.25 -9.66 -10.52
C LEU A 189 -30.90 -8.77 -11.58
N LYS A 190 -30.60 -7.47 -11.51
CA LYS A 190 -31.13 -6.47 -12.46
C LYS A 190 -30.19 -6.29 -13.66
N PHE A 191 -30.75 -6.41 -14.86
CA PHE A 191 -30.12 -6.16 -16.16
C PHE A 191 -30.84 -5.00 -16.87
N GLY A 192 -30.34 -3.78 -16.72
CA GLY A 192 -31.00 -2.59 -17.26
C GLY A 192 -32.42 -2.44 -16.71
N LYS A 193 -33.45 -2.66 -17.56
CA LYS A 193 -34.87 -2.64 -17.16
C LYS A 193 -35.44 -4.01 -16.76
N LYS A 194 -34.71 -5.11 -17.00
CA LYS A 194 -35.17 -6.48 -16.71
C LYS A 194 -34.61 -6.96 -15.37
N THR A 195 -35.35 -7.80 -14.66
CA THR A 195 -34.88 -8.50 -13.46
C THR A 195 -35.04 -9.99 -13.69
N ILE A 196 -34.01 -10.77 -13.36
CA ILE A 196 -34.01 -12.23 -13.49
C ILE A 196 -33.77 -12.82 -12.11
N ASN A 197 -34.59 -13.81 -11.76
CA ASN A 197 -34.52 -14.51 -10.48
C ASN A 197 -33.74 -15.81 -10.65
N PHE A 198 -32.92 -16.14 -9.67
CA PHE A 198 -32.04 -17.30 -9.65
C PHE A 198 -32.23 -18.04 -8.33
N SER A 199 -32.39 -19.36 -8.37
CA SER A 199 -32.36 -20.15 -7.13
C SER A 199 -30.96 -20.12 -6.53
N GLU A 200 -29.94 -20.21 -7.38
CA GLU A 200 -28.53 -20.08 -7.03
C GLU A 200 -27.79 -19.27 -8.11
N LEU A 201 -26.87 -18.42 -7.67
CA LEU A 201 -26.12 -17.50 -8.53
C LEU A 201 -24.66 -17.47 -8.10
N PHE A 202 -23.77 -17.59 -9.09
CA PHE A 202 -22.33 -17.37 -8.98
C PHE A 202 -21.94 -16.27 -9.95
N LEU A 203 -21.18 -15.27 -9.49
CA LEU A 203 -20.69 -14.16 -10.31
C LEU A 203 -19.21 -13.87 -10.00
N ASP A 204 -18.38 -13.83 -11.03
CA ASP A 204 -17.05 -13.20 -10.97
C ASP A 204 -17.20 -11.72 -11.33
N LEU A 205 -16.86 -10.83 -10.38
CA LEU A 205 -17.03 -9.39 -10.57
C LEU A 205 -15.98 -8.78 -11.50
N ARG A 206 -14.83 -9.43 -11.69
CA ARG A 206 -13.73 -8.95 -12.55
C ARG A 206 -14.11 -9.09 -14.01
N THR A 207 -14.66 -10.24 -14.37
CA THR A 207 -15.14 -10.51 -15.74
C THR A 207 -16.59 -10.07 -15.94
N GLN A 208 -17.33 -9.83 -14.86
CA GLN A 208 -18.77 -9.57 -14.84
C GLN A 208 -19.62 -10.71 -15.42
N THR A 209 -19.09 -11.93 -15.37
CA THR A 209 -19.73 -13.16 -15.88
C THR A 209 -19.87 -14.20 -14.78
N GLY A 210 -20.72 -15.20 -14.98
CA GLY A 210 -20.86 -16.30 -14.05
C GLY A 210 -21.91 -17.30 -14.48
N TYR A 211 -22.51 -17.97 -13.50
CA TYR A 211 -23.50 -19.02 -13.72
C TYR A 211 -24.68 -18.83 -12.79
N GLY A 212 -25.88 -19.21 -13.23
CA GLY A 212 -27.05 -19.18 -12.39
C GLY A 212 -28.02 -20.30 -12.73
N ILE A 213 -28.88 -20.66 -11.78
CA ILE A 213 -29.97 -21.61 -11.99
C ILE A 213 -31.28 -20.80 -12.06
N THR A 214 -31.97 -20.83 -13.20
CA THR A 214 -33.19 -20.04 -13.42
C THR A 214 -34.16 -20.77 -14.34
N GLU A 215 -35.40 -20.26 -14.42
CA GLU A 215 -36.36 -20.69 -15.43
C GLU A 215 -35.94 -20.15 -16.80
N VAL A 216 -35.74 -21.06 -17.74
CA VAL A 216 -35.53 -20.73 -19.14
C VAL A 216 -36.69 -21.24 -19.98
N ASP A 217 -37.09 -20.40 -20.93
CA ASP A 217 -37.98 -20.82 -21.99
C ASP A 217 -37.21 -21.73 -22.96
N TYR A 218 -37.79 -22.87 -23.29
CA TYR A 218 -37.31 -23.75 -24.33
C TYR A 218 -38.47 -24.21 -25.21
N PHE A 219 -38.12 -24.58 -26.44
CA PHE A 219 -39.06 -25.20 -27.37
C PHE A 219 -38.82 -26.71 -27.33
N PRO A 220 -39.73 -27.51 -26.75
CA PRO A 220 -39.63 -28.96 -26.84
C PRO A 220 -39.70 -29.34 -28.33
N ILE A 221 -38.70 -30.08 -28.81
CA ILE A 221 -38.73 -30.64 -30.16
C ILE A 221 -39.46 -31.98 -30.05
N ASP A 222 -40.76 -31.99 -30.32
CA ASP A 222 -41.49 -33.25 -30.46
C ASP A 222 -41.43 -33.71 -31.93
N ARG A 223 -40.58 -34.71 -32.21
CA ARG A 223 -40.81 -35.64 -33.32
C ARG A 223 -40.45 -37.05 -32.88
N ILE A 224 -41.47 -37.88 -32.65
CA ILE A 224 -41.37 -39.33 -32.71
C ILE A 224 -41.85 -39.73 -34.11
N ARG A 225 -40.94 -40.24 -34.97
CA ARG A 225 -41.36 -40.90 -36.22
C ARG A 225 -41.49 -42.40 -35.98
N TYR A 226 -42.64 -42.96 -36.36
CA TYR A 226 -42.87 -44.40 -36.41
C TYR A 226 -42.35 -44.93 -37.75
N GLY A 227 -41.20 -45.61 -37.73
CA GLY A 227 -40.73 -46.47 -38.83
C GLY A 227 -41.03 -47.93 -38.46
N LEU A 228 -41.13 -48.80 -39.47
CA LEU A 228 -41.74 -50.13 -39.31
C LEU A 228 -41.18 -51.01 -38.16
N HIS A 229 -39.99 -50.77 -37.58
CA HIS A 229 -39.52 -51.53 -36.41
C HIS A 229 -38.60 -50.80 -35.38
N GLN A 230 -38.36 -49.48 -35.44
CA GLN A 230 -37.52 -48.76 -34.44
C GLN A 230 -37.89 -47.28 -34.25
N PHE A 231 -37.61 -46.74 -33.05
CA PHE A 231 -37.70 -45.31 -32.72
C PHE A 231 -36.44 -44.57 -33.18
N PHE A 232 -36.60 -43.45 -33.90
CA PHE A 232 -35.50 -42.54 -34.25
C PHE A 232 -35.67 -41.20 -33.53
N PHE A 233 -34.61 -40.71 -32.88
CA PHE A 233 -34.51 -39.35 -32.36
C PHE A 233 -33.64 -38.53 -33.33
N GLU A 234 -34.24 -37.67 -34.16
CA GLU A 234 -33.50 -36.81 -35.08
C GLU A 234 -33.20 -35.43 -34.46
N ARG A 235 -31.96 -34.95 -34.60
CA ARG A 235 -31.58 -33.55 -34.28
C ARG A 235 -31.81 -32.69 -35.53
N TYR A 236 -32.63 -31.65 -35.38
CA TYR A 236 -33.12 -30.80 -36.48
C TYR A 236 -32.03 -30.09 -37.30
N ILE A 237 -32.18 -30.05 -38.63
CA ILE A 237 -31.42 -29.24 -39.58
C ILE A 237 -32.42 -28.30 -40.30
N PRO A 238 -32.20 -26.97 -40.29
CA PRO A 238 -33.20 -26.00 -40.73
C PRO A 238 -33.10 -25.76 -42.24
N LEU A 239 -33.86 -26.47 -43.07
CA LEU A 239 -33.89 -26.15 -44.50
C LEU A 239 -35.23 -26.31 -45.21
N ASP A 240 -36.31 -26.70 -44.55
CA ASP A 240 -37.64 -26.54 -45.16
C ASP A 240 -38.76 -26.46 -44.12
N ASP A 241 -39.75 -25.65 -44.50
CA ASP A 241 -41.08 -25.48 -43.93
C ASP A 241 -41.30 -24.71 -42.61
N LYS A 242 -42.23 -23.76 -42.74
CA LYS A 242 -42.87 -22.97 -41.68
C LYS A 242 -43.52 -23.90 -40.65
N TYR A 243 -42.87 -24.09 -39.51
CA TYR A 243 -43.51 -24.64 -38.32
C TYR A 243 -43.38 -23.63 -37.19
N GLU A 244 -44.52 -23.09 -36.72
CA GLU A 244 -44.56 -22.33 -35.48
C GLU A 244 -44.30 -23.29 -34.32
N PRO A 245 -43.25 -23.10 -33.51
CA PRO A 245 -42.97 -24.01 -32.41
C PRO A 245 -44.15 -24.02 -31.43
N SER A 246 -44.71 -25.20 -31.19
CA SER A 246 -45.79 -25.45 -30.25
C SER A 246 -45.38 -25.01 -28.84
N THR A 247 -46.13 -24.07 -28.26
CA THR A 247 -46.15 -23.68 -26.84
C THR A 247 -44.78 -23.64 -26.15
N LYS A 248 -44.23 -22.42 -26.06
CA LYS A 248 -43.08 -22.07 -25.22
C LYS A 248 -43.21 -22.73 -23.84
N SER A 249 -42.34 -23.69 -23.54
CA SER A 249 -42.33 -24.42 -22.27
C SER A 249 -41.23 -23.89 -21.36
N ARG A 250 -41.43 -23.92 -20.04
CA ARG A 250 -40.42 -23.49 -19.07
C ARG A 250 -39.77 -24.68 -18.42
N ARG A 251 -38.45 -24.62 -18.24
CA ARG A 251 -37.70 -25.56 -17.41
C ARG A 251 -36.68 -24.83 -16.55
N ILE A 252 -36.35 -25.39 -15.40
CA ILE A 252 -35.20 -24.93 -14.61
C ILE A 252 -33.94 -25.46 -15.28
N ALA A 253 -32.99 -24.59 -15.57
CA ALA A 253 -31.70 -24.96 -16.14
C ALA A 253 -30.60 -24.05 -15.63
N THR A 254 -29.37 -24.55 -15.70
CA THR A 254 -28.17 -23.73 -15.51
C THR A 254 -27.95 -22.85 -16.74
N VAL A 255 -27.72 -21.56 -16.51
CA VAL A 255 -27.43 -20.55 -17.51
C VAL A 255 -26.09 -19.89 -17.26
N VAL A 256 -25.47 -19.39 -18.32
CA VAL A 256 -24.34 -18.46 -18.23
C VAL A 256 -24.90 -17.07 -18.02
N VAL A 257 -24.44 -16.39 -16.98
CA VAL A 257 -24.75 -14.98 -16.73
C VAL A 257 -23.66 -14.14 -17.38
N THR A 258 -24.05 -13.22 -18.26
CA THR A 258 -23.12 -12.34 -18.98
C THR A 258 -23.30 -10.89 -18.52
N ARG A 259 -22.59 -9.95 -19.17
CA ARG A 259 -22.77 -8.53 -18.91
C ARG A 259 -24.21 -8.05 -19.17
N ASN A 260 -24.84 -8.60 -20.22
CA ASN A 260 -26.07 -8.07 -20.81
C ASN A 260 -27.31 -8.95 -20.58
N GLY A 261 -27.17 -10.14 -20.01
CA GLY A 261 -28.30 -11.03 -19.75
C GLY A 261 -27.86 -12.45 -19.41
N ILE A 262 -28.65 -13.42 -19.86
CA ILE A 262 -28.41 -14.85 -19.68
C ILE A 262 -28.35 -15.57 -21.02
N GLU A 263 -27.53 -16.61 -21.09
CA GLU A 263 -27.38 -17.48 -22.25
C GLU A 263 -27.35 -18.95 -21.81
N LEU A 264 -27.70 -19.87 -22.73
CA LEU A 264 -27.52 -21.29 -22.47
C LEU A 264 -26.02 -21.64 -22.50
N PRO A 265 -25.53 -22.47 -21.56
CA PRO A 265 -24.13 -22.84 -21.51
C PRO A 265 -23.74 -23.62 -22.78
N LYS A 266 -22.63 -23.22 -23.40
CA LYS A 266 -22.02 -23.90 -24.55
C LYS A 266 -21.11 -25.07 -24.14
N GLU A 267 -20.63 -25.03 -22.90
CA GLU A 267 -19.72 -25.99 -22.29
C GLU A 267 -20.31 -26.51 -20.98
N LYS A 268 -19.77 -27.63 -20.46
CA LYS A 268 -20.22 -28.18 -19.17
C LYS A 268 -19.90 -27.18 -18.06
N VAL A 269 -20.89 -26.86 -17.24
CA VAL A 269 -20.70 -26.02 -16.04
C VAL A 269 -19.92 -26.83 -14.98
N PRO A 270 -18.88 -26.26 -14.35
CA PRO A 270 -18.14 -26.96 -13.30
C PRO A 270 -19.03 -27.32 -12.11
N ASP A 271 -18.83 -28.52 -11.56
CA ASP A 271 -19.75 -29.13 -10.59
C ASP A 271 -19.72 -28.43 -9.20
N ASP A 272 -18.73 -27.57 -8.93
CA ASP A 272 -18.47 -26.89 -7.65
C ASP A 272 -18.92 -25.41 -7.61
N VAL A 273 -19.41 -24.88 -8.73
CA VAL A 273 -19.76 -23.45 -8.89
C VAL A 273 -20.85 -22.98 -7.91
N PHE A 274 -21.77 -23.88 -7.56
CA PHE A 274 -22.89 -23.64 -6.66
C PHE A 274 -22.70 -24.26 -5.27
N ASP A 275 -21.50 -24.80 -4.97
CA ASP A 275 -21.27 -25.42 -3.67
C ASP A 275 -21.21 -24.35 -2.56
N PHE A 276 -22.34 -24.18 -1.88
CA PHE A 276 -22.51 -23.42 -0.65
C PHE A 276 -22.17 -24.33 0.55
N ASN A 277 -20.91 -24.74 0.69
CA ASN A 277 -20.47 -25.35 1.94
C ASN A 277 -20.58 -24.30 3.06
N LYS A 278 -21.68 -24.41 3.81
CA LYS A 278 -22.11 -23.65 5.01
C LYS A 278 -21.82 -22.15 4.93
N ILE A 279 -22.89 -21.35 4.80
CA ILE A 279 -22.95 -19.87 4.65
C ILE A 279 -21.90 -19.06 5.45
N ARG A 280 -21.31 -19.59 6.53
CA ARG A 280 -20.21 -18.98 7.30
C ARG A 280 -18.78 -19.24 6.80
N ILE A 281 -18.48 -20.31 6.07
CA ILE A 281 -17.11 -20.84 5.95
C ILE A 281 -16.85 -21.33 4.52
N GLY A 282 -16.34 -20.45 3.66
CA GLY A 282 -15.89 -20.84 2.33
C GLY A 282 -14.50 -21.47 2.35
N ILE A 283 -14.43 -22.78 2.60
CA ILE A 283 -13.38 -23.70 2.10
C ILE A 283 -14.10 -25.03 1.80
N ILE A 284 -13.66 -25.78 0.78
CA ILE A 284 -14.11 -27.16 0.52
C ILE A 284 -13.23 -28.08 1.38
N PRO A 285 -13.74 -28.70 2.48
CA PRO A 285 -12.99 -29.72 3.18
C PRO A 285 -13.07 -31.02 2.38
N VAL A 286 -11.92 -31.60 2.08
CA VAL A 286 -11.80 -32.86 1.34
C VAL A 286 -12.01 -34.05 2.29
N LYS A 287 -11.91 -33.85 3.62
CA LYS A 287 -12.03 -34.91 4.65
C LYS A 287 -12.69 -34.45 5.96
N GLU A 288 -13.32 -35.38 6.67
CA GLU A 288 -13.99 -35.18 7.96
C GLU A 288 -13.06 -34.65 9.07
N ASP A 289 -11.76 -34.94 8.95
CA ASP A 289 -10.71 -34.47 9.85
C ASP A 289 -10.41 -32.97 9.68
N GLU A 290 -10.55 -32.46 8.45
CA GLU A 290 -10.40 -31.03 8.12
C GLU A 290 -11.58 -30.22 8.67
N VAL A 291 -12.77 -30.80 8.76
CA VAL A 291 -13.97 -30.19 9.35
C VAL A 291 -13.83 -29.94 10.87
N LYS A 292 -13.08 -30.80 11.59
CA LYS A 292 -12.75 -30.58 13.01
C LYS A 292 -11.72 -29.47 13.19
N LEU A 293 -10.67 -29.45 12.36
CA LEU A 293 -9.65 -28.39 12.37
C LEU A 293 -10.26 -27.01 12.02
N GLU A 294 -11.18 -26.96 11.05
CA GLU A 294 -11.92 -25.74 10.70
C GLU A 294 -12.80 -25.21 11.85
N ARG A 295 -13.44 -26.11 12.62
CA ARG A 295 -14.24 -25.71 13.78
C ARG A 295 -13.39 -25.02 14.84
N ASP A 296 -12.21 -25.53 15.12
CA ASP A 296 -11.30 -24.95 16.10
C ASP A 296 -10.70 -23.61 15.61
N GLU A 297 -10.43 -23.48 14.30
CA GLU A 297 -10.01 -22.21 13.70
C GLU A 297 -11.11 -21.12 13.77
N ASP A 298 -12.39 -21.49 13.57
CA ASP A 298 -13.52 -20.55 13.64
C ASP A 298 -13.69 -19.90 15.03
N TYR A 299 -13.41 -20.64 16.11
CA TYR A 299 -13.48 -20.13 17.48
C TYR A 299 -12.39 -19.11 17.83
N GLU A 300 -11.35 -19.02 17.00
CA GLU A 300 -10.28 -18.06 17.21
C GLU A 300 -10.33 -16.89 16.22
N THR A 301 -11.09 -16.95 15.12
CA THR A 301 -11.09 -15.86 14.13
C THR A 301 -11.73 -14.56 14.63
N VAL A 302 -11.25 -13.43 14.13
CA VAL A 302 -11.90 -12.14 14.37
C VAL A 302 -13.03 -11.94 13.37
N ARG A 303 -14.22 -11.64 13.90
CA ARG A 303 -15.45 -11.45 13.14
C ARG A 303 -15.99 -10.05 13.40
N ILE A 304 -16.35 -9.35 12.33
CA ILE A 304 -16.91 -8.00 12.39
C ILE A 304 -18.33 -8.08 11.85
N THR A 305 -19.32 -7.90 12.72
CA THR A 305 -20.72 -7.77 12.28
C THR A 305 -21.08 -6.31 12.07
N ALA A 306 -21.96 -6.03 11.11
CA ALA A 306 -22.39 -4.67 10.79
C ALA A 306 -23.82 -4.66 10.25
N LYS A 307 -24.42 -3.48 10.09
CA LYS A 307 -25.69 -3.30 9.36
C LYS A 307 -25.48 -3.05 7.87
N ARG A 308 -24.38 -2.40 7.54
CA ARG A 308 -23.96 -2.08 6.17
C ARG A 308 -22.45 -2.03 6.11
N MET A 309 -21.89 -2.42 4.97
CA MET A 309 -20.48 -2.44 4.73
C MET A 309 -20.18 -1.98 3.30
N THR A 310 -19.23 -1.07 3.15
CA THR A 310 -18.73 -0.60 1.86
C THR A 310 -17.30 -1.08 1.69
N VAL A 311 -17.05 -1.91 0.68
CA VAL A 311 -15.72 -2.40 0.33
C VAL A 311 -15.17 -1.52 -0.80
N VAL A 312 -14.10 -0.78 -0.52
CA VAL A 312 -13.33 -0.06 -1.54
C VAL A 312 -12.14 -0.93 -1.89
N SER A 313 -12.22 -1.58 -3.06
CA SER A 313 -11.26 -2.60 -3.49
C SER A 313 -9.81 -2.15 -3.32
N ARG A 314 -8.98 -2.99 -2.69
CA ARG A 314 -7.54 -2.78 -2.44
C ARG A 314 -7.19 -1.58 -1.56
N ARG A 315 -8.17 -0.89 -0.98
CA ARG A 315 -7.94 0.27 -0.12
C ARG A 315 -8.47 0.04 1.28
N GLU A 316 -9.77 -0.12 1.45
CA GLU A 316 -10.41 -0.14 2.77
C GLU A 316 -11.77 -0.86 2.76
N ILE A 317 -12.22 -1.29 3.94
CA ILE A 317 -13.59 -1.72 4.21
C ILE A 317 -14.18 -0.79 5.27
N GLN A 318 -15.31 -0.17 4.96
CA GLN A 318 -16.05 0.70 5.86
C GLN A 318 -17.24 -0.07 6.44
N PHE A 319 -17.45 0.03 7.74
CA PHE A 319 -18.52 -0.64 8.47
C PHE A 319 -19.43 0.38 9.16
N GLN A 320 -20.74 0.19 9.05
CA GLN A 320 -21.75 0.94 9.79
C GLN A 320 -22.36 0.04 10.87
N HIS A 321 -22.26 0.47 12.13
CA HIS A 321 -22.61 -0.26 13.35
C HIS A 321 -21.77 -1.53 13.53
N ALA A 322 -20.45 -1.39 13.41
CA ALA A 322 -19.51 -2.47 13.57
C ALA A 322 -19.54 -3.04 15.00
N THR A 323 -19.59 -4.35 15.14
CA THR A 323 -19.36 -5.06 16.39
C THR A 323 -18.33 -6.16 16.18
N PHE A 324 -17.31 -6.16 17.01
CA PHE A 324 -16.17 -7.05 16.91
C PHE A 324 -16.32 -8.21 17.87
N TYR A 325 -16.10 -9.41 17.35
CA TYR A 325 -16.10 -10.65 18.09
C TYR A 325 -14.75 -11.35 17.91
N VAL A 326 -14.23 -11.88 19.01
CA VAL A 326 -13.11 -12.83 18.99
C VAL A 326 -13.65 -14.13 19.54
N GLY A 327 -13.76 -15.15 18.69
CA GLY A 327 -14.61 -16.30 18.95
C GLY A 327 -16.06 -15.85 19.14
N GLU A 328 -16.69 -16.21 20.26
CA GLU A 328 -18.08 -15.82 20.59
C GLU A 328 -18.16 -14.53 21.44
N SER A 329 -17.03 -14.07 21.97
CA SER A 329 -16.98 -12.93 22.89
C SER A 329 -17.00 -11.62 22.12
N LYS A 330 -17.99 -10.77 22.42
CA LYS A 330 -18.03 -9.38 21.95
C LYS A 330 -16.91 -8.58 22.62
N VAL A 331 -16.01 -8.01 21.83
CA VAL A 331 -14.87 -7.22 22.32
C VAL A 331 -15.21 -5.73 22.37
N PHE A 332 -15.71 -5.15 21.28
CA PHE A 332 -16.13 -3.76 21.23
C PHE A 332 -17.12 -3.49 20.08
N SER A 333 -17.77 -2.32 20.11
CA SER A 333 -18.65 -1.84 19.04
C SER A 333 -18.33 -0.41 18.68
N GLN A 334 -18.49 -0.05 17.40
CA GLN A 334 -18.39 1.33 16.93
C GLN A 334 -19.51 1.66 15.94
N PRO A 335 -20.10 2.87 16.00
CA PRO A 335 -21.10 3.30 15.03
C PRO A 335 -20.55 3.34 13.60
N LEU A 336 -19.30 3.75 13.44
CA LEU A 336 -18.60 3.85 12.16
C LEU A 336 -17.18 3.33 12.38
N TYR A 337 -16.71 2.43 11.52
CA TYR A 337 -15.35 1.90 11.58
C TYR A 337 -14.79 1.72 10.17
N ARG A 338 -13.50 2.03 10.00
CA ARG A 338 -12.75 1.81 8.76
C ARG A 338 -11.63 0.81 9.01
N LEU A 339 -11.50 -0.15 8.11
CA LEU A 339 -10.48 -1.18 8.12
C LEU A 339 -9.63 -1.05 6.86
N ASP A 340 -8.36 -0.69 7.00
CA ASP A 340 -7.45 -0.55 5.86
C ASP A 340 -7.05 -1.93 5.32
N THR A 341 -7.05 -2.11 3.99
CA THR A 341 -6.82 -3.40 3.33
C THR A 341 -5.44 -3.56 2.71
N LEU A 342 -4.71 -2.46 2.51
CA LEU A 342 -3.32 -2.46 2.05
C LEU A 342 -2.43 -3.07 3.14
N GLY A 343 -1.70 -4.12 2.80
CA GLY A 343 -0.86 -4.83 3.76
C GLY A 343 -1.63 -5.67 4.77
N MET A 344 -2.94 -5.92 4.56
CA MET A 344 -3.66 -6.98 5.29
C MET A 344 -2.92 -8.31 5.10
N ARG A 345 -2.30 -8.78 6.18
CA ARG A 345 -1.78 -10.14 6.31
C ARG A 345 -2.80 -10.97 7.11
N ASP A 346 -2.56 -12.27 7.28
CA ASP A 346 -3.42 -13.17 8.06
C ASP A 346 -3.59 -12.78 9.55
N GLU A 347 -2.94 -11.68 10.00
CA GLU A 347 -3.05 -11.11 11.34
C GLU A 347 -3.98 -9.87 11.33
N PHE A 348 -4.87 -9.77 12.32
CA PHE A 348 -5.94 -8.78 12.38
C PHE A 348 -5.43 -7.33 12.49
N PRO A 349 -5.89 -6.37 11.67
CA PRO A 349 -5.33 -5.05 11.58
C PRO A 349 -6.20 -4.17 12.46
N THR A 350 -5.94 -4.16 13.75
CA THR A 350 -6.31 -2.98 14.51
C THR A 350 -5.25 -1.93 14.27
N GLU A 351 -5.67 -0.73 13.88
CA GLU A 351 -4.94 0.46 14.31
C GLU A 351 -4.67 0.26 15.81
N GLN A 352 -3.40 0.23 16.23
CA GLN A 352 -3.05 0.03 17.64
C GLN A 352 -3.62 1.17 18.47
N PHE A 353 -4.85 0.98 18.96
CA PHE A 353 -5.54 2.00 19.73
C PHE A 353 -4.80 2.29 21.02
N VAL A 354 -4.17 1.27 21.60
CA VAL A 354 -3.33 1.40 22.79
C VAL A 354 -2.05 0.61 22.56
N SER A 355 -0.92 1.27 22.71
CA SER A 355 0.40 0.66 22.78
C SER A 355 1.10 1.10 24.06
N PHE A 356 2.00 0.26 24.55
CA PHE A 356 2.86 0.60 25.67
C PHE A 356 4.28 0.68 25.11
N ASN A 357 4.84 1.88 25.12
CA ASN A 357 6.12 2.19 24.48
C ASN A 357 7.02 2.84 25.51
N ASN A 358 8.07 2.15 25.95
CA ASN A 358 9.07 2.67 26.89
C ASN A 358 8.44 3.29 28.17
N ASN A 359 7.58 2.53 28.86
CA ASN A 359 6.82 2.93 30.05
C ASN A 359 5.86 4.11 29.83
N GLN A 360 5.46 4.39 28.60
CA GLN A 360 4.40 5.35 28.27
C GLN A 360 3.22 4.62 27.63
N ILE A 361 2.01 5.00 28.06
CA ILE A 361 0.78 4.59 27.37
C ILE A 361 0.60 5.52 26.18
N ALA A 362 0.65 4.91 25.01
CA ALA A 362 0.38 5.55 23.75
C ALA A 362 -1.03 5.16 23.32
N VAL A 363 -1.92 6.12 23.08
CA VAL A 363 -3.26 5.88 22.56
C VAL A 363 -3.35 6.55 21.20
N ASN A 364 -3.80 5.83 20.18
CA ASN A 364 -4.05 6.37 18.86
C ASN A 364 -5.43 5.91 18.40
N TYR A 365 -6.46 6.65 18.80
CA TYR A 365 -7.85 6.24 18.59
C TYR A 365 -8.56 7.15 17.58
N PRO A 366 -8.91 6.66 16.39
CA PRO A 366 -9.76 7.37 15.45
C PRO A 366 -11.24 7.26 15.84
N TYR A 367 -11.91 8.40 15.98
CA TYR A 367 -13.36 8.47 16.04
C TYR A 367 -13.91 8.97 14.71
N TYR A 368 -14.44 8.06 13.89
CA TYR A 368 -15.11 8.40 12.65
C TYR A 368 -16.53 8.92 12.94
N PHE A 369 -16.81 10.15 12.51
CA PHE A 369 -18.14 10.75 12.60
C PHE A 369 -18.84 10.87 11.23
N SER A 370 -18.10 10.62 10.13
CA SER A 370 -18.67 10.37 8.80
C SER A 370 -17.83 9.34 8.04
N LEU A 371 -18.49 8.32 7.49
CA LEU A 371 -17.94 7.33 6.55
C LEU A 371 -18.90 7.22 5.37
N GLU A 372 -18.63 7.99 4.33
CA GLU A 372 -19.35 8.01 3.07
C GLU A 372 -18.52 7.30 1.99
N ARG A 373 -19.18 6.84 0.92
CA ARG A 373 -18.55 6.05 -0.16
C ARG A 373 -17.29 6.73 -0.76
N GLN A 374 -17.27 8.06 -0.81
CA GLN A 374 -16.21 8.88 -1.42
C GLN A 374 -15.54 9.83 -0.43
N GLN A 375 -15.89 9.77 0.86
CA GLN A 375 -15.40 10.71 1.85
C GLN A 375 -15.41 10.10 3.25
N SER A 376 -14.34 10.31 4.01
CA SER A 376 -14.31 9.97 5.43
C SER A 376 -13.88 11.17 6.26
N ARG A 377 -14.40 11.25 7.49
CA ARG A 377 -14.01 12.26 8.47
C ARG A 377 -13.86 11.62 9.84
N ALA A 378 -12.75 11.93 10.51
CA ALA A 378 -12.44 11.44 11.84
C ALA A 378 -11.81 12.53 12.71
N ILE A 379 -12.03 12.40 14.02
CA ILE A 379 -11.20 13.04 15.04
C ILE A 379 -10.40 11.94 15.71
N ARG A 380 -9.09 12.04 15.65
CA ARG A 380 -8.15 11.08 16.23
C ARG A 380 -7.63 11.63 17.55
N PHE A 381 -7.80 10.87 18.62
CA PHE A 381 -7.17 11.14 19.91
C PHE A 381 -5.80 10.47 19.95
N THR A 382 -4.75 11.27 20.18
CA THR A 382 -3.38 10.79 20.21
C THR A 382 -2.70 11.14 21.53
N THR A 383 -2.10 10.15 22.18
CA THR A 383 -1.05 10.30 23.20
C THR A 383 0.10 9.37 22.85
N GLY A 384 1.35 9.80 23.00
CA GLY A 384 2.48 8.87 22.81
C GLY A 384 2.65 8.39 21.36
N GLN A 385 3.03 9.22 20.39
CA GLN A 385 3.17 8.73 19.00
C GLN A 385 4.56 8.13 18.75
N SER A 386 4.63 6.84 18.40
CA SER A 386 5.85 6.26 17.82
C SER A 386 5.84 6.45 16.29
N TYR A 387 7.01 6.68 15.71
CA TYR A 387 7.20 6.94 14.30
C TYR A 387 8.29 6.01 13.73
N GLY A 388 8.01 5.34 12.61
CA GLY A 388 8.95 4.43 11.94
C GLY A 388 9.18 3.12 12.70
N ARG A 389 10.41 2.58 12.62
CA ARG A 389 10.82 1.32 13.28
C ARG A 389 11.18 1.48 14.77
N SER A 390 11.06 2.69 15.35
CA SER A 390 11.43 2.90 16.76
C SER A 390 10.29 2.49 17.70
N PHE A 391 10.64 2.11 18.93
CA PHE A 391 9.68 1.93 20.03
C PHE A 391 9.65 3.14 20.99
N THR A 392 10.26 4.25 20.59
CA THR A 392 10.21 5.51 21.34
C THR A 392 9.01 6.34 20.89
N ALA A 393 8.14 6.68 21.83
CA ALA A 393 6.97 7.51 21.60
C ALA A 393 7.22 8.98 22.01
N ASN A 394 6.73 9.92 21.19
CA ASN A 394 6.72 11.35 21.51
C ASN A 394 5.64 11.66 22.56
N ARG A 395 5.92 12.57 23.50
CA ARG A 395 5.02 12.90 24.61
C ARG A 395 3.93 13.90 24.21
N GLY A 396 2.80 13.83 24.92
CA GLY A 396 1.72 14.82 24.86
C GLY A 396 0.40 14.27 24.36
N VAL A 397 -0.69 14.92 24.76
CA VAL A 397 -2.07 14.61 24.37
C VAL A 397 -2.54 15.66 23.37
N PHE A 398 -3.10 15.21 22.24
CA PHE A 398 -3.69 16.10 21.25
C PHE A 398 -4.74 15.40 20.41
N PHE A 399 -5.57 16.20 19.76
CA PHE A 399 -6.47 15.70 18.72
C PHE A 399 -5.94 16.02 17.32
N THR A 400 -6.33 15.18 16.38
CA THR A 400 -6.08 15.38 14.96
C THR A 400 -7.41 15.25 14.21
N TYR A 401 -7.82 16.30 13.52
CA TYR A 401 -8.92 16.22 12.56
C TYR A 401 -8.37 15.67 11.24
N GLU A 402 -9.02 14.64 10.70
CA GLU A 402 -8.66 14.01 9.43
C GLU A 402 -9.89 13.99 8.53
N GLN A 403 -9.75 14.49 7.31
CA GLN A 403 -10.73 14.32 6.25
C GLN A 403 -10.04 13.74 5.03
N THR A 404 -10.58 12.67 4.47
CA THR A 404 -10.13 12.10 3.20
C THR A 404 -11.28 12.08 2.21
N TRP A 405 -10.99 12.25 0.93
CA TRP A 405 -11.97 12.07 -0.15
C TRP A 405 -11.36 11.32 -1.31
N ASN A 406 -12.20 10.58 -2.02
CA ASN A 406 -11.84 9.81 -3.21
C ASN A 406 -12.97 9.93 -4.22
N ARG A 407 -12.79 10.79 -5.22
CA ARG A 407 -13.78 11.07 -6.28
C ARG A 407 -13.24 10.59 -7.63
N ALA A 408 -14.13 10.41 -8.60
CA ALA A 408 -13.77 9.88 -9.92
C ALA A 408 -12.66 10.69 -10.63
N ASN A 409 -12.64 12.01 -10.43
CA ASN A 409 -11.67 12.93 -11.01
C ASN A 409 -10.53 13.32 -10.05
N GLY A 410 -10.39 12.64 -8.91
CA GLY A 410 -9.31 12.93 -7.98
C GLY A 410 -9.63 12.61 -6.52
N ASP A 411 -8.58 12.41 -5.75
CA ASP A 411 -8.61 12.13 -4.32
C ASP A 411 -7.78 13.17 -3.55
N GLY A 412 -7.92 13.19 -2.23
CA GLY A 412 -7.17 14.12 -1.40
C GLY A 412 -7.37 13.89 0.08
N ASN A 413 -6.59 14.61 0.87
CA ASN A 413 -6.72 14.65 2.31
C ASN A 413 -6.52 16.05 2.88
N PHE A 414 -7.12 16.25 4.04
CA PHE A 414 -6.87 17.38 4.92
C PHE A 414 -6.61 16.84 6.32
N GLN A 415 -5.58 17.38 6.96
CA GLN A 415 -5.20 17.05 8.32
C GLN A 415 -4.94 18.32 9.11
N TYR A 416 -5.55 18.41 10.29
CA TYR A 416 -5.25 19.43 11.29
C TYR A 416 -4.88 18.72 12.59
N SER A 417 -3.58 18.69 12.89
CA SER A 417 -3.00 17.94 14.01
C SER A 417 -2.51 18.90 15.10
N GLY A 418 -2.48 18.42 16.34
CA GLY A 418 -2.05 19.24 17.48
C GLY A 418 -3.16 20.10 18.07
N ILE A 419 -4.44 19.75 17.84
CA ILE A 419 -5.58 20.46 18.44
C ILE A 419 -5.48 20.34 19.96
N GLY A 420 -5.51 21.49 20.64
CA GLY A 420 -5.32 21.60 22.09
C GLY A 420 -3.86 21.85 22.51
N ARG A 421 -2.95 22.07 21.56
CA ARG A 421 -1.56 22.48 21.80
C ARG A 421 -1.26 23.83 21.15
N ASP A 422 -0.20 24.48 21.60
CA ASP A 422 0.31 25.74 21.01
C ASP A 422 1.05 25.52 19.69
N ASP A 423 1.38 24.27 19.36
CA ASP A 423 2.08 23.86 18.14
C ASP A 423 1.23 22.91 17.30
N PHE A 424 0.53 23.46 16.31
CA PHE A 424 -0.33 22.68 15.43
C PHE A 424 0.26 22.49 14.02
N ASP A 425 -0.09 21.38 13.37
CA ASP A 425 0.26 21.12 11.99
C ASP A 425 -0.98 21.17 11.10
N LEU A 426 -0.86 21.82 9.94
CA LEU A 426 -1.85 21.74 8.88
C LEU A 426 -1.26 21.01 7.68
N GLY A 427 -2.04 20.12 7.07
CA GLY A 427 -1.67 19.41 5.85
C GLY A 427 -2.86 19.34 4.91
N VAL A 428 -2.66 19.71 3.64
CA VAL A 428 -3.63 19.54 2.56
C VAL A 428 -2.91 18.83 1.42
N ARG A 429 -3.50 17.75 0.89
CA ARG A 429 -3.04 17.09 -0.33
C ARG A 429 -4.22 16.88 -1.26
N GLN A 430 -3.99 17.02 -2.55
CA GLN A 430 -5.03 16.81 -3.56
C GLN A 430 -4.38 16.33 -4.85
N PHE A 431 -5.03 15.37 -5.49
CA PHE A 431 -4.71 14.82 -6.78
C PHE A 431 -5.92 15.06 -7.66
N LEU A 432 -5.69 15.55 -8.87
CA LEU A 432 -6.72 15.87 -9.84
C LEU A 432 -6.36 15.17 -11.15
N LYS A 433 -7.31 14.37 -11.64
CA LYS A 433 -7.32 13.84 -12.99
C LYS A 433 -8.31 14.68 -13.79
N PHE A 434 -7.80 15.60 -14.60
CA PHE A 434 -8.65 16.44 -15.46
C PHE A 434 -9.21 15.62 -16.61
N ASP A 435 -8.38 14.76 -17.20
CA ASP A 435 -8.71 13.82 -18.27
C ASP A 435 -7.72 12.63 -18.24
N ASP A 436 -7.79 11.71 -19.20
CA ASP A 436 -6.90 10.53 -19.25
C ASP A 436 -5.42 10.84 -19.48
N ASN A 437 -5.11 12.07 -19.91
CA ASN A 437 -3.81 12.54 -20.32
C ASN A 437 -3.23 13.62 -19.39
N THR A 438 -4.07 14.27 -18.59
CA THR A 438 -3.72 15.44 -17.78
C THR A 438 -4.02 15.19 -16.31
N THR A 439 -2.97 15.26 -15.50
CA THR A 439 -3.04 15.09 -14.04
C THR A 439 -2.30 16.21 -13.33
N ALA A 440 -2.79 16.62 -12.17
CA ALA A 440 -2.05 17.47 -11.25
C ALA A 440 -2.12 16.95 -9.81
N SER A 441 -1.07 17.18 -9.04
CA SER A 441 -1.08 17.00 -7.60
C SER A 441 -0.56 18.24 -6.91
N PHE A 442 -1.12 18.56 -5.75
CA PHE A 442 -0.62 19.61 -4.88
C PHE A 442 -0.61 19.15 -3.43
N ALA A 443 0.39 19.62 -2.69
CA ALA A 443 0.51 19.39 -1.26
C ALA A 443 0.96 20.67 -0.57
N ILE A 444 0.28 21.05 0.50
CA ILE A 444 0.60 22.21 1.34
C ILE A 444 0.70 21.70 2.78
N ASP A 445 1.84 21.93 3.43
CA ASP A 445 2.07 21.59 4.83
C ASP A 445 2.48 22.85 5.59
N SER A 446 1.96 23.03 6.80
CA SER A 446 2.40 24.04 7.75
C SER A 446 2.76 23.38 9.09
N PRO A 447 4.01 22.92 9.26
CA PRO A 447 4.45 22.25 10.48
C PRO A 447 4.56 23.24 11.64
N ARG A 448 3.92 22.91 12.77
CA ARG A 448 3.88 23.74 14.00
C ARG A 448 3.46 25.20 13.77
N ALA A 449 2.77 25.49 12.67
CA ALA A 449 2.45 26.84 12.20
C ALA A 449 3.65 27.79 12.01
N LYS A 450 4.87 27.25 11.84
CA LYS A 450 6.10 28.04 11.72
C LYS A 450 6.58 28.28 10.30
N SER A 451 6.14 27.46 9.35
CA SER A 451 6.45 27.62 7.94
C SER A 451 5.28 27.17 7.08
N LEU A 452 5.31 27.56 5.81
CA LEU A 452 4.39 27.12 4.78
C LEU A 452 5.22 26.47 3.66
N ILE A 453 4.97 25.18 3.42
CA ILE A 453 5.69 24.40 2.43
C ILE A 453 4.66 23.91 1.42
N SER A 454 4.89 24.21 0.14
CA SER A 454 3.99 23.87 -0.95
C SER A 454 4.75 23.14 -2.05
N THR A 455 4.10 22.18 -2.69
CA THR A 455 4.60 21.49 -3.89
C THR A 455 3.44 21.24 -4.79
N GLY A 456 3.62 21.51 -6.08
CA GLY A 456 2.71 21.17 -7.14
C GLY A 456 3.44 20.34 -8.19
N THR A 457 2.76 19.34 -8.74
CA THR A 457 3.18 18.65 -9.96
C THR A 457 2.04 18.69 -10.96
N TYR A 458 2.35 19.06 -12.19
CA TYR A 458 1.43 19.02 -13.32
C TYR A 458 2.07 18.13 -14.40
N SER A 459 1.31 17.19 -14.94
CA SER A 459 1.75 16.30 -15.99
C SER A 459 0.70 16.25 -17.07
N HIS A 460 1.12 16.47 -18.32
CA HIS A 460 0.26 16.40 -19.49
C HIS A 460 0.92 15.51 -20.55
N TYR A 461 0.12 14.62 -21.12
CA TYR A 461 0.52 13.74 -22.19
C TYR A 461 -0.26 14.07 -23.47
N GLN A 462 0.47 14.30 -24.56
CA GLN A 462 -0.12 14.33 -25.88
C GLN A 462 0.71 13.44 -26.81
N PRO A 463 0.12 12.85 -27.86
CA PRO A 463 0.87 12.05 -28.81
C PRO A 463 2.12 12.79 -29.30
N GLY A 464 3.28 12.19 -29.08
CA GLY A 464 4.59 12.74 -29.45
C GLY A 464 5.24 13.68 -28.42
N LEU A 465 4.55 14.15 -27.37
CA LEU A 465 5.15 15.03 -26.37
C LEU A 465 4.56 14.82 -24.97
N GLN A 466 5.43 14.71 -23.99
CA GLN A 466 5.09 14.70 -22.59
C GLN A 466 5.66 15.94 -21.91
N THR A 467 4.81 16.61 -21.14
CA THR A 467 5.17 17.77 -20.32
C THR A 467 5.01 17.40 -18.85
N SER A 468 6.01 17.70 -18.03
CA SER A 468 5.94 17.61 -16.57
C SER A 468 6.53 18.86 -15.95
N VAL A 469 5.74 19.52 -15.10
CA VAL A 469 6.15 20.68 -14.30
C VAL A 469 6.07 20.27 -12.84
N THR A 470 7.14 20.50 -12.08
CA THR A 470 7.16 20.35 -10.63
C THR A 470 7.63 21.67 -10.03
N GLY A 471 6.89 22.20 -9.08
CA GLY A 471 7.26 23.38 -8.31
C GLY A 471 7.21 23.08 -6.83
N THR A 472 8.19 23.54 -6.08
CA THR A 472 8.22 23.52 -4.61
C THR A 472 8.52 24.94 -4.13
N ALA A 473 7.74 25.45 -3.19
CA ALA A 473 7.97 26.75 -2.58
C ALA A 473 7.80 26.67 -1.08
N GLN A 474 8.65 27.39 -0.38
CA GLN A 474 8.78 27.36 1.06
C GLN A 474 8.97 28.76 1.60
N ARG A 475 8.23 29.05 2.67
CA ARG A 475 8.28 30.35 3.35
C ARG A 475 8.18 30.18 4.86
N SER A 476 9.05 30.84 5.60
CA SER A 476 8.93 30.93 7.06
C SER A 476 7.80 31.88 7.48
N LEU A 477 7.08 31.53 8.55
CA LEU A 477 5.97 32.31 9.12
C LEU A 477 6.33 32.96 10.48
N ASP A 478 7.47 32.58 11.06
CA ASP A 478 7.97 33.10 12.34
C ASP A 478 8.79 34.40 12.21
N GLY A 479 8.84 34.97 11.01
CA GLY A 479 9.56 36.20 10.70
C GLY A 479 11.03 36.00 10.30
N THR A 480 11.59 34.80 10.48
CA THR A 480 12.96 34.48 10.07
C THR A 480 12.99 33.96 8.63
N HIS A 481 13.42 34.79 7.67
CA HIS A 481 13.34 34.45 6.25
C HIS A 481 14.54 33.65 5.72
N ASP A 482 15.44 33.19 6.61
CA ASP A 482 16.74 32.56 6.26
C ASP A 482 16.61 31.27 5.45
N ASN A 483 15.43 30.64 5.47
CA ASN A 483 15.16 29.37 4.81
C ASN A 483 14.12 29.48 3.70
N ASP A 484 13.76 30.68 3.24
CA ASP A 484 12.86 30.84 2.11
C ASP A 484 13.49 30.27 0.83
N ARG A 485 12.75 29.40 0.13
CA ARG A 485 13.24 28.69 -1.05
C ARG A 485 12.14 28.41 -2.07
N GLN A 486 12.46 28.52 -3.35
CA GLN A 486 11.59 28.17 -4.46
C GLN A 486 12.38 27.37 -5.50
N ASP A 487 11.83 26.23 -5.91
CA ASP A 487 12.39 25.34 -6.90
C ASP A 487 11.34 25.01 -7.95
N TYR A 488 11.64 25.26 -9.22
CA TYR A 488 10.80 24.86 -10.35
C TYR A 488 11.59 23.99 -11.31
N TYR A 489 10.95 22.94 -11.80
CA TYR A 489 11.50 21.96 -12.71
C TYR A 489 10.52 21.67 -13.83
N LEU A 490 10.94 21.87 -15.06
CA LEU A 490 10.17 21.55 -16.27
C LEU A 490 10.89 20.44 -17.04
N VAL A 491 10.14 19.45 -17.51
CA VAL A 491 10.59 18.42 -18.43
C VAL A 491 9.64 18.36 -19.62
N LEU A 492 10.23 18.39 -20.81
CA LEU A 492 9.56 18.15 -22.07
C LEU A 492 10.24 16.93 -22.71
N GLU A 493 9.60 15.77 -22.72
CA GLU A 493 10.15 14.53 -23.27
C GLU A 493 9.30 14.04 -24.45
N LYS A 494 9.94 13.56 -25.53
CA LYS A 494 9.22 12.90 -26.62
C LYS A 494 8.71 11.52 -26.17
N ASP A 495 7.77 10.98 -26.93
CA ASP A 495 7.39 9.57 -26.85
C ASP A 495 8.55 8.59 -26.99
N PRO A 496 8.47 7.45 -26.27
CA PRO A 496 9.57 6.51 -26.21
C PRO A 496 9.80 5.92 -27.60
N VAL A 497 11.03 6.02 -28.07
CA VAL A 497 11.43 5.37 -29.32
C VAL A 497 12.00 3.99 -28.98
N LYS A 498 11.37 2.94 -29.50
CA LYS A 498 11.88 1.58 -29.39
C LYS A 498 13.21 1.46 -30.13
N MET A 499 14.24 0.94 -29.48
CA MET A 499 15.56 0.76 -30.08
C MET A 499 15.66 -0.55 -30.88
N GLY A 500 14.83 -0.69 -31.92
CA GLY A 500 14.80 -1.88 -32.76
C GLY A 500 14.41 -3.14 -31.97
N LYS A 501 15.28 -4.16 -32.00
CA LYS A 501 15.10 -5.42 -31.23
C LYS A 501 15.66 -5.34 -29.80
N LEU A 502 16.38 -4.28 -29.45
CA LEU A 502 16.87 -4.09 -28.09
C LEU A 502 15.67 -3.79 -27.19
N PRO A 503 15.58 -4.40 -26.01
CA PRO A 503 14.49 -4.18 -25.06
C PRO A 503 14.67 -2.85 -24.32
N TRP A 504 14.99 -1.78 -25.03
CA TRP A 504 15.22 -0.44 -24.48
C TRP A 504 14.34 0.59 -25.17
N ASN A 505 13.82 1.50 -24.37
CA ASN A 505 13.13 2.70 -24.79
C ASN A 505 14.07 3.89 -24.63
N LEU A 506 14.25 4.65 -25.71
CA LEU A 506 14.95 5.92 -25.71
C LEU A 506 13.94 7.07 -25.57
N PHE A 507 14.15 7.90 -24.57
CA PHE A 507 13.50 9.19 -24.40
C PHE A 507 14.53 10.28 -24.65
N TYR A 508 14.16 11.28 -25.43
CA TYR A 508 14.94 12.51 -25.56
C TYR A 508 14.04 13.71 -25.33
N GLY A 509 14.60 14.72 -24.71
CA GLY A 509 13.82 15.84 -24.24
C GLY A 509 14.66 17.04 -23.81
N LEU A 510 13.95 18.04 -23.34
CA LEU A 510 14.51 19.24 -22.74
C LEU A 510 14.14 19.27 -21.25
N ASN A 511 15.00 19.87 -20.46
CA ASN A 511 14.75 20.15 -19.06
C ASN A 511 15.09 21.62 -18.75
N ALA A 512 14.33 22.20 -17.84
CA ALA A 512 14.64 23.51 -17.29
C ALA A 512 14.50 23.49 -15.77
N THR A 513 15.39 24.18 -15.10
CA THR A 513 15.45 24.31 -13.64
C THR A 513 15.51 25.79 -13.28
N TYR A 514 14.81 26.16 -12.23
CA TYR A 514 14.96 27.44 -11.55
C TYR A 514 15.00 27.16 -10.06
N SER A 515 15.97 27.73 -9.37
CA SER A 515 16.12 27.62 -7.91
C SER A 515 16.42 29.01 -7.38
N GLN A 516 15.68 29.43 -6.36
CA GLN A 516 15.94 30.64 -5.59
C GLN A 516 15.96 30.30 -4.12
N SER A 517 16.98 30.76 -3.40
CA SER A 517 17.08 30.73 -1.94
C SER A 517 17.64 32.05 -1.44
N VAL A 518 17.66 32.23 -0.12
CA VAL A 518 18.28 33.41 0.53
C VAL A 518 19.74 33.60 0.11
N THR A 519 20.46 32.50 -0.11
CA THR A 519 21.87 32.51 -0.52
C THR A 519 22.12 32.82 -2.00
N GLY A 520 21.07 32.90 -2.83
CA GLY A 520 21.19 33.22 -4.25
C GLY A 520 20.14 32.55 -5.14
N SER A 521 20.20 32.83 -6.43
CA SER A 521 19.37 32.19 -7.45
C SER A 521 20.21 31.53 -8.53
N GLY A 522 19.63 30.54 -9.19
CA GLY A 522 20.23 29.83 -10.31
C GLY A 522 19.16 29.34 -11.26
N ASN A 523 19.51 29.24 -12.53
CA ASN A 523 18.64 28.73 -13.56
C ASN A 523 19.44 27.88 -14.54
N GLY A 524 18.83 26.83 -15.06
CA GLY A 524 19.44 25.96 -16.05
C GLY A 524 18.43 25.56 -17.11
N VAL A 525 18.85 25.50 -18.36
CA VAL A 525 18.11 24.88 -19.45
C VAL A 525 19.02 23.86 -20.14
N GLY A 526 18.43 22.78 -20.62
CA GLY A 526 19.23 21.63 -20.97
C GLY A 526 18.57 20.62 -21.88
N ALA A 527 19.40 19.72 -22.38
CA ALA A 527 18.99 18.54 -23.12
C ALA A 527 19.12 17.31 -22.22
N ARG A 528 18.22 16.35 -22.42
CA ARG A 528 18.15 15.12 -21.64
C ARG A 528 17.94 13.92 -22.55
N LEU A 529 18.73 12.88 -22.33
CA LEU A 529 18.55 11.55 -22.91
C LEU A 529 18.32 10.55 -21.79
N ARG A 530 17.33 9.68 -21.94
CA ARG A 530 17.04 8.64 -20.97
C ARG A 530 16.79 7.32 -21.68
N PHE A 531 17.50 6.30 -21.26
CA PHE A 531 17.36 4.93 -21.71
C PHE A 531 16.69 4.14 -20.59
N LEU A 532 15.58 3.49 -20.90
CA LEU A 532 14.85 2.67 -19.94
C LEU A 532 14.62 1.29 -20.56
N SER A 533 15.14 0.26 -19.93
CA SER A 533 14.92 -1.11 -20.40
C SER A 533 13.54 -1.63 -20.03
N HIS A 534 12.96 -2.50 -20.86
CA HIS A 534 11.87 -3.39 -20.46
C HIS A 534 12.44 -4.48 -19.53
N PRO A 535 11.59 -5.09 -18.69
CA PRO A 535 12.04 -6.16 -17.81
C PRO A 535 12.69 -7.30 -18.60
N PHE A 536 13.95 -7.57 -18.33
CA PHE A 536 14.64 -8.75 -18.86
C PHE A 536 14.37 -9.91 -17.94
N PHE A 537 13.75 -10.97 -18.45
CA PHE A 537 13.57 -12.20 -17.69
C PHE A 537 14.85 -13.04 -17.78
N VAL A 538 15.50 -13.26 -16.64
CA VAL A 538 16.72 -14.07 -16.54
C VAL A 538 16.39 -15.56 -16.50
N ASP A 539 15.20 -15.90 -15.99
CA ASP A 539 14.64 -17.26 -15.99
C ASP A 539 13.16 -17.24 -16.43
N ARG A 540 12.49 -18.40 -16.38
CA ARG A 540 11.14 -18.58 -16.96
C ARG A 540 10.03 -17.65 -16.40
N SER A 541 10.25 -16.91 -15.30
CA SER A 541 9.34 -15.83 -14.84
C SER A 541 9.69 -15.19 -13.49
N HIS A 542 10.66 -15.72 -12.75
CA HIS A 542 10.85 -15.41 -11.33
C HIS A 542 12.01 -14.45 -11.07
N ALA A 543 12.87 -14.22 -12.05
CA ALA A 543 13.98 -13.28 -11.98
C ALA A 543 13.89 -12.24 -13.09
N THR A 544 13.84 -10.96 -12.71
CA THR A 544 13.77 -9.82 -13.62
C THR A 544 14.92 -8.86 -13.39
N VAL A 545 15.56 -8.41 -14.47
CA VAL A 545 16.47 -7.25 -14.46
C VAL A 545 15.78 -6.06 -15.08
N THR A 546 16.00 -4.89 -14.51
CA THR A 546 15.75 -3.61 -15.16
C THR A 546 16.93 -2.68 -14.99
N ALA A 547 17.05 -1.77 -15.94
CA ALA A 547 18.12 -0.81 -16.06
C ALA A 547 17.59 0.51 -16.61
N GLY A 548 18.08 1.60 -16.05
CA GLY A 548 17.85 2.96 -16.48
C GLY A 548 19.17 3.74 -16.56
N LEU A 549 19.29 4.62 -17.54
CA LEU A 549 20.45 5.49 -17.72
C LEU A 549 19.96 6.85 -18.22
N THR A 550 20.35 7.92 -17.55
CA THR A 550 20.00 9.30 -17.90
C THR A 550 21.26 10.12 -18.08
N PHE A 551 21.34 10.82 -19.20
CA PHE A 551 22.31 11.88 -19.45
C PHE A 551 21.56 13.21 -19.50
N SER A 552 22.04 14.20 -18.78
CA SER A 552 21.49 15.56 -18.83
C SER A 552 22.63 16.55 -19.00
N GLN A 553 22.48 17.49 -19.92
CA GLN A 553 23.37 18.63 -20.09
C GLN A 553 22.61 19.89 -19.73
N TYR A 554 23.16 20.72 -18.86
CA TYR A 554 22.57 21.98 -18.43
C TYR A 554 23.48 23.16 -18.79
N SER A 555 22.87 24.27 -19.18
CA SER A 555 23.50 25.57 -19.37
C SER A 555 22.69 26.64 -18.65
N GLY A 556 23.37 27.57 -17.98
CA GLY A 556 22.72 28.66 -17.24
C GLY A 556 23.57 29.18 -16.09
N THR A 557 22.95 29.90 -15.15
CA THR A 557 23.63 30.50 -14.01
C THR A 557 23.57 29.59 -12.78
N ASN A 558 24.69 29.46 -12.06
CA ASN A 558 24.79 28.67 -10.83
C ASN A 558 24.32 27.21 -10.96
N VAL A 559 24.54 26.62 -12.14
CA VAL A 559 24.28 25.20 -12.41
C VAL A 559 25.33 24.35 -11.70
N ALA A 560 24.91 23.48 -10.77
CA ALA A 560 25.82 22.66 -9.95
C ALA A 560 26.70 21.71 -10.78
N THR A 561 26.13 21.05 -11.79
CA THR A 561 26.87 20.22 -12.76
C THR A 561 26.36 20.47 -14.18
N PRO A 562 27.21 20.98 -15.10
CA PRO A 562 26.83 21.16 -16.50
C PRO A 562 26.51 19.85 -17.22
N PHE A 563 27.08 18.73 -16.76
CA PHE A 563 26.79 17.39 -17.25
C PHE A 563 26.47 16.49 -16.07
N ALA A 564 25.28 15.91 -16.09
CA ALA A 564 24.81 14.97 -15.09
C ALA A 564 24.53 13.61 -15.73
N THR A 565 25.02 12.55 -15.10
CA THR A 565 24.80 11.17 -15.51
C THR A 565 24.29 10.38 -14.31
N THR A 566 23.14 9.74 -14.47
CA THR A 566 22.60 8.81 -13.48
C THR A 566 22.29 7.47 -14.13
N ALA A 567 22.57 6.38 -13.44
CA ALA A 567 22.22 5.04 -13.89
C ALA A 567 21.69 4.22 -12.72
N ASN A 568 20.73 3.34 -12.98
CA ASN A 568 20.24 2.39 -12.00
C ASN A 568 20.09 1.02 -12.66
N VAL A 569 20.47 -0.05 -11.97
CA VAL A 569 20.24 -1.43 -12.40
C VAL A 569 19.67 -2.20 -11.23
N SER A 570 18.51 -2.81 -11.42
CA SER A 570 17.80 -3.56 -10.39
C SER A 570 17.58 -5.00 -10.85
N TYR A 571 17.99 -5.95 -10.01
CA TYR A 571 17.73 -7.38 -10.16
C TYR A 571 16.75 -7.79 -9.07
N ALA A 572 15.55 -8.22 -9.46
CA ALA A 572 14.53 -8.73 -8.54
C ALA A 572 14.32 -10.22 -8.79
N LYS A 573 14.28 -11.03 -7.73
CA LYS A 573 13.99 -12.46 -7.81
C LYS A 573 13.07 -12.91 -6.68
N SER A 574 12.04 -13.67 -7.05
CA SER A 574 11.19 -14.40 -6.12
C SER A 574 11.59 -15.87 -6.09
N PHE A 575 11.80 -16.41 -4.91
CA PHE A 575 12.11 -17.83 -4.68
C PHE A 575 10.87 -18.46 -4.03
N GLY A 576 9.98 -18.97 -4.87
CA GLY A 576 8.64 -19.41 -4.43
C GLY A 576 7.79 -18.23 -3.94
N THR A 577 6.88 -18.51 -3.02
CA THR A 577 5.97 -17.51 -2.43
C THR A 577 6.50 -16.85 -1.16
N ARG A 578 7.61 -17.37 -0.62
CA ARG A 578 8.09 -17.03 0.73
C ARG A 578 9.27 -16.09 0.75
N PHE A 579 10.12 -16.11 -0.28
CA PHE A 579 11.37 -15.35 -0.28
C PHE A 579 11.47 -14.46 -1.51
N THR A 580 11.77 -13.18 -1.29
CA THR A 580 12.00 -12.19 -2.36
C THR A 580 13.32 -11.48 -2.10
N SER A 581 14.05 -11.21 -3.18
CA SER A 581 15.32 -10.49 -3.15
C SER A 581 15.32 -9.43 -4.23
N VAL A 582 15.72 -8.22 -3.88
CA VAL A 582 15.94 -7.11 -4.83
C VAL A 582 17.32 -6.54 -4.59
N LEU A 583 18.19 -6.59 -5.59
CA LEU A 583 19.50 -5.98 -5.59
C LEU A 583 19.50 -4.79 -6.55
N THR A 584 19.87 -3.60 -6.07
CA THR A 584 19.92 -2.38 -6.89
C THR A 584 21.30 -1.76 -6.83
N TYR A 585 21.86 -1.48 -7.99
CA TYR A 585 23.07 -0.69 -8.18
C TYR A 585 22.70 0.69 -8.72
N ASP A 586 23.16 1.75 -8.05
CA ASP A 586 22.99 3.13 -8.45
C ASP A 586 24.34 3.76 -8.80
N TYR A 587 24.37 4.49 -9.91
CA TYR A 587 25.44 5.42 -10.27
C TYR A 587 24.86 6.83 -10.34
N ALA A 588 25.51 7.80 -9.71
CA ALA A 588 25.09 9.18 -9.78
C ALA A 588 26.28 10.14 -9.81
N ARG A 589 26.38 10.91 -10.89
CA ARG A 589 27.27 12.06 -11.07
C ARG A 589 26.41 13.24 -11.50
N ASP A 590 25.91 13.98 -10.53
CA ASP A 590 24.98 15.12 -10.74
C ASP A 590 25.30 16.32 -9.81
N GLY A 591 26.42 16.25 -9.07
CA GLY A 591 26.88 17.29 -8.16
C GLY A 591 26.19 17.33 -6.80
N VAL A 592 25.03 16.70 -6.66
CA VAL A 592 24.24 16.69 -5.42
C VAL A 592 24.25 15.29 -4.81
N THR A 593 23.80 14.30 -5.56
CA THR A 593 23.70 12.90 -5.14
C THR A 593 25.10 12.32 -4.93
N GLU A 594 26.05 12.59 -5.84
CA GLU A 594 27.41 12.04 -5.77
C GLU A 594 28.16 12.44 -4.48
N ARG A 595 27.93 13.66 -3.98
CA ARG A 595 28.60 14.17 -2.78
C ARG A 595 28.11 13.50 -1.51
N ALA A 596 26.90 12.95 -1.54
CA ALA A 596 26.23 12.53 -0.33
C ALA A 596 26.00 11.02 -0.26
N ILE A 597 25.79 10.30 -1.37
CA ILE A 597 25.81 8.82 -1.40
C ILE A 597 26.98 8.22 -2.17
N GLY A 598 27.90 9.04 -2.68
CA GLY A 598 29.01 8.59 -3.50
C GLY A 598 28.60 8.33 -4.95
N LEU A 599 29.60 8.14 -5.81
CA LEU A 599 29.37 7.85 -7.23
C LEU A 599 28.68 6.51 -7.47
N HIS A 600 28.94 5.54 -6.61
CA HIS A 600 28.48 4.16 -6.76
C HIS A 600 27.87 3.66 -5.45
N ARG A 601 26.66 3.14 -5.53
CA ARG A 601 25.95 2.57 -4.39
C ARG A 601 25.35 1.23 -4.77
N LEU A 602 25.55 0.23 -3.91
CA LEU A 602 24.92 -1.09 -4.01
C LEU A 602 23.94 -1.24 -2.86
N SER A 603 22.72 -1.67 -3.14
CA SER A 603 21.69 -1.92 -2.12
C SER A 603 20.97 -3.23 -2.36
N SER A 604 20.50 -3.85 -1.28
CA SER A 604 19.82 -5.15 -1.28
C SER A 604 18.63 -5.09 -0.32
N GLN A 605 17.48 -5.58 -0.75
CA GLN A 605 16.30 -5.83 0.06
C GLN A 605 15.97 -7.32 -0.01
N LEU A 606 15.97 -7.98 1.13
CA LEU A 606 15.59 -9.38 1.28
C LEU A 606 14.34 -9.45 2.15
N ASN A 607 13.30 -10.14 1.69
CA ASN A 607 12.14 -10.43 2.52
C ASN A 607 11.89 -11.93 2.51
N TYR A 608 11.79 -12.52 3.70
CA TYR A 608 11.37 -13.89 3.92
C TYR A 608 10.11 -13.88 4.77
N TYR A 609 9.10 -14.65 4.36
CA TYR A 609 7.86 -14.79 5.08
C TYR A 609 7.39 -16.25 5.07
N ASP A 610 7.14 -16.77 6.26
CA ASP A 610 6.50 -18.04 6.51
C ASP A 610 5.70 -17.94 7.83
N ARG A 611 4.84 -18.92 8.12
CA ARG A 611 3.96 -18.92 9.30
C ARG A 611 4.70 -18.75 10.63
N LYS A 612 5.93 -19.28 10.75
CA LYS A 612 6.73 -19.23 11.99
C LYS A 612 7.83 -18.19 11.97
N PHE A 613 8.27 -17.75 10.80
CA PHE A 613 9.44 -16.90 10.66
C PHE A 613 9.20 -15.79 9.64
N TYR A 614 9.38 -14.57 10.10
CA TYR A 614 9.44 -13.38 9.27
C TYR A 614 10.84 -12.79 9.33
N SER A 615 11.33 -12.33 8.18
CA SER A 615 12.50 -11.46 8.14
C SER A 615 12.41 -10.44 7.00
N SER A 616 12.79 -9.19 7.30
CA SER A 616 13.03 -8.13 6.31
C SER A 616 14.40 -7.55 6.58
N ILE A 617 15.29 -7.64 5.60
CA ILE A 617 16.66 -7.14 5.68
C ILE A 617 16.88 -6.14 4.55
N PHE A 618 17.44 -4.99 4.88
CA PHE A 618 17.92 -3.99 3.94
C PHE A 618 19.40 -3.74 4.19
N ALA A 619 20.20 -3.70 3.14
CA ALA A 619 21.60 -3.32 3.20
C ALA A 619 21.92 -2.36 2.06
N ALA A 620 22.69 -1.31 2.30
CA ALA A 620 23.16 -0.39 1.28
C ALA A 620 24.58 0.08 1.59
N GLN A 621 25.49 -0.07 0.64
CA GLN A 621 26.89 0.30 0.74
C GLN A 621 27.23 1.30 -0.36
N SER A 622 27.87 2.41 0.02
CA SER A 622 28.53 3.30 -0.95
C SER A 622 29.94 2.79 -1.18
N LEU A 623 30.38 2.66 -2.44
CA LEU A 623 31.68 2.08 -2.76
C LEU A 623 32.83 3.12 -2.71
N GLY A 624 32.50 4.40 -2.83
CA GLY A 624 33.48 5.50 -2.83
C GLY A 624 33.44 6.41 -1.59
N LEU A 625 32.53 6.15 -0.66
CA LEU A 625 32.40 6.90 0.59
C LEU A 625 32.30 5.91 1.75
N ASP A 626 32.74 6.32 2.94
CA ASP A 626 32.52 5.55 4.16
C ASP A 626 31.04 5.64 4.58
N ARG A 627 30.20 4.84 3.92
CA ARG A 627 28.76 4.83 4.14
C ARG A 627 28.17 3.43 3.97
N LEU A 628 27.53 2.97 5.04
CA LEU A 628 26.84 1.68 5.12
C LEU A 628 25.51 1.90 5.85
N SER A 629 24.42 1.40 5.32
CA SER A 629 23.14 1.31 6.01
C SER A 629 22.71 -0.14 6.03
N PHE A 630 22.45 -0.70 7.20
CA PHE A 630 22.00 -2.07 7.38
C PHE A 630 20.86 -2.11 8.40
N PHE A 631 19.73 -2.67 7.98
CA PHE A 631 18.51 -2.75 8.76
C PHE A 631 18.01 -4.18 8.70
N ALA A 632 17.69 -4.78 9.84
CA ALA A 632 17.12 -6.11 9.89
C ALA A 632 15.96 -6.14 10.89
N ASP A 633 14.84 -6.68 10.44
CA ASP A 633 13.71 -7.05 11.26
C ASP A 633 13.57 -8.56 11.14
N ALA A 634 13.50 -9.26 12.28
CA ALA A 634 13.30 -10.69 12.33
C ALA A 634 12.31 -11.02 13.44
N SER A 635 11.49 -12.04 13.20
CA SER A 635 10.50 -12.52 14.16
C SER A 635 10.40 -14.04 14.02
N TYR A 636 10.47 -14.74 15.13
CA TYR A 636 10.35 -16.19 15.17
C TYR A 636 9.37 -16.64 16.25
N ARG A 637 8.38 -17.45 15.86
CA ARG A 637 7.46 -18.12 16.79
C ARG A 637 8.08 -19.42 17.28
N ILE A 638 8.65 -19.38 18.48
CA ILE A 638 9.26 -20.55 19.14
C ILE A 638 8.19 -21.60 19.45
N ALA A 639 7.01 -21.14 19.84
CA ALA A 639 5.80 -21.94 20.00
C ALA A 639 4.62 -21.16 19.44
N ASP A 640 3.44 -21.78 19.32
CA ASP A 640 2.26 -21.02 18.89
C ASP A 640 2.06 -19.82 19.80
N LEU A 641 2.18 -19.92 21.12
CA LEU A 641 1.91 -18.78 22.01
C LEU A 641 3.10 -17.82 22.22
N TRP A 642 4.32 -18.17 21.81
CA TRP A 642 5.54 -17.42 22.13
C TRP A 642 6.28 -16.95 20.88
N ARG A 643 6.60 -15.64 20.84
CA ARG A 643 7.33 -15.01 19.74
C ARG A 643 8.54 -14.26 20.26
N VAL A 644 9.65 -14.37 19.54
CA VAL A 644 10.83 -13.53 19.73
C VAL A 644 11.00 -12.66 18.51
N GLY A 645 10.97 -11.34 18.73
CA GLY A 645 11.27 -10.32 17.74
C GLY A 645 12.66 -9.74 17.97
N TYR A 646 13.32 -9.41 16.86
CA TYR A 646 14.60 -8.72 16.87
C TYR A 646 14.60 -7.63 15.80
N GLN A 647 14.93 -6.41 16.20
CA GLN A 647 15.16 -5.30 15.28
C GLN A 647 16.60 -4.84 15.44
N TYR A 648 17.27 -4.63 14.32
CA TYR A 648 18.64 -4.14 14.27
C TYR A 648 18.75 -3.02 13.25
N THR A 649 19.52 -2.00 13.63
CA THR A 649 19.83 -0.84 12.81
C THR A 649 21.32 -0.53 12.98
N LEU A 650 22.03 -0.52 11.86
CA LEU A 650 23.40 -0.04 11.75
C LEU A 650 23.42 1.00 10.64
N ASN A 651 23.84 2.22 10.95
CA ASN A 651 24.04 3.25 9.95
C ASN A 651 25.40 3.89 10.17
N ARG A 652 26.27 3.83 9.17
CA ARG A 652 27.60 4.43 9.20
C ARG A 652 27.67 5.52 8.16
N TYR A 653 28.18 6.68 8.55
CA TYR A 653 28.34 7.83 7.68
C TYR A 653 29.53 8.67 8.11
N SER A 654 30.49 8.89 7.21
CA SER A 654 31.59 9.85 7.39
C SER A 654 32.34 9.69 8.70
N GLY A 655 32.69 8.45 9.09
CA GLY A 655 33.41 8.12 10.33
C GLY A 655 32.54 8.00 11.58
N SER A 656 31.27 8.43 11.54
CA SER A 656 30.29 8.22 12.61
C SER A 656 29.49 6.93 12.39
N SER A 657 29.11 6.25 13.47
CA SER A 657 28.21 5.09 13.40
C SER A 657 27.06 5.19 14.39
N TYR A 658 25.88 4.76 13.93
CA TYR A 658 24.68 4.48 14.70
C TYR A 658 24.51 2.98 14.81
N ILE A 659 24.33 2.48 16.02
CA ILE A 659 23.91 1.10 16.24
C ILE A 659 22.75 1.12 17.23
N ASP A 660 21.68 0.46 16.85
CA ASP A 660 20.50 0.28 17.69
C ASP A 660 19.93 -1.11 17.48
N TYR A 661 19.38 -1.66 18.55
CA TYR A 661 18.67 -2.92 18.48
C TYR A 661 17.63 -3.03 19.57
N ASP A 662 16.53 -3.68 19.22
CA ASP A 662 15.44 -3.97 20.12
C ASP A 662 15.17 -5.47 20.10
N VAL A 663 14.99 -6.04 21.29
CA VAL A 663 14.64 -7.45 21.48
C VAL A 663 13.26 -7.49 22.10
N VAL A 664 12.35 -8.23 21.49
CA VAL A 664 10.97 -8.39 21.97
C VAL A 664 10.74 -9.86 22.30
N LEU A 665 10.26 -10.14 23.50
CA LEU A 665 9.69 -11.43 23.85
C LEU A 665 8.20 -11.22 24.10
N ALA A 666 7.37 -11.81 23.25
CA ALA A 666 5.94 -11.66 23.27
C ALA A 666 5.22 -12.99 23.51
N TYR A 667 4.14 -12.92 24.29
CA TYR A 667 3.23 -14.00 24.58
C TYR A 667 1.82 -13.63 24.14
N ARG A 668 1.16 -14.50 23.37
CA ARG A 668 -0.26 -14.34 23.02
C ARG A 668 -1.13 -15.26 23.87
N LEU A 669 -2.29 -14.76 24.26
CA LEU A 669 -3.29 -15.50 25.04
C LEU A 669 -3.98 -16.61 24.21
N SER A 670 -3.95 -16.53 22.88
CA SER A 670 -4.42 -17.52 21.90
C SER A 670 -3.99 -17.05 20.50
N THR A 671 -4.10 -17.91 19.48
CA THR A 671 -3.56 -17.73 18.11
C THR A 671 -3.92 -16.37 17.47
N ASN A 672 -5.06 -15.79 17.85
CA ASN A 672 -5.58 -14.55 17.27
C ASN A 672 -5.85 -13.44 18.30
N LYS A 673 -5.23 -13.50 19.48
CA LYS A 673 -5.34 -12.47 20.52
C LYS A 673 -4.13 -11.52 20.51
N PRO A 674 -4.26 -10.30 21.09
CA PRO A 674 -3.14 -9.39 21.26
C PRO A 674 -1.97 -10.06 21.97
N GLU A 675 -0.77 -9.69 21.53
CA GLU A 675 0.48 -10.14 22.13
C GLU A 675 0.87 -9.20 23.27
N PHE A 676 1.24 -9.75 24.41
CA PHE A 676 1.80 -9.03 25.54
C PHE A 676 3.26 -9.41 25.67
N GLY A 677 4.15 -8.43 25.71
CA GLY A 677 5.57 -8.71 25.67
C GLY A 677 6.42 -7.78 26.49
N PHE A 678 7.62 -8.26 26.78
CA PHE A 678 8.72 -7.44 27.25
C PHE A 678 9.57 -7.05 26.06
N MET A 679 10.07 -5.83 26.10
CA MET A 679 10.98 -5.30 25.11
C MET A 679 12.19 -4.72 25.80
N PHE A 680 13.37 -5.11 25.35
CA PHE A 680 14.60 -4.41 25.69
C PHE A 680 14.98 -3.50 24.51
N SER A 681 15.20 -2.22 24.80
CA SER A 681 15.66 -1.25 23.81
C SER A 681 17.07 -0.77 24.13
N GLN A 682 17.99 -0.97 23.17
CA GLN A 682 19.38 -0.55 23.33
C GLN A 682 19.49 0.97 23.38
N GLN A 683 18.71 1.69 22.58
CA GLN A 683 18.65 3.14 22.57
C GLN A 683 18.31 3.74 23.94
N THR A 684 17.33 3.18 24.63
CA THR A 684 16.86 3.71 25.91
C THR A 684 17.52 3.04 27.11
N LYS A 685 18.25 1.92 26.89
CA LYS A 685 18.84 1.05 27.91
C LYS A 685 17.79 0.55 28.93
N ARG A 686 16.53 0.41 28.49
CA ARG A 686 15.39 0.09 29.36
C ARG A 686 14.67 -1.14 28.87
N VAL A 687 14.08 -1.85 29.83
CA VAL A 687 13.04 -2.83 29.58
C VAL A 687 11.70 -2.11 29.64
N GLY A 688 10.92 -2.21 28.58
CA GLY A 688 9.55 -1.75 28.49
C GLY A 688 8.59 -2.94 28.42
N PHE A 689 7.34 -2.66 28.77
CA PHE A 689 6.22 -3.52 28.43
C PHE A 689 5.64 -3.05 27.12
N VAL A 690 5.29 -3.98 26.25
CA VAL A 690 4.60 -3.70 24.99
C VAL A 690 3.32 -4.52 24.93
N VAL A 691 2.21 -3.85 24.66
CA VAL A 691 0.98 -4.50 24.22
C VAL A 691 0.96 -4.35 22.71
N LEU A 692 1.25 -5.45 22.04
CA LEU A 692 1.27 -5.53 20.59
C LEU A 692 -0.15 -5.86 20.14
N GLY A 693 -0.90 -4.81 19.84
CA GLY A 693 -2.12 -4.91 19.04
C GLY A 693 -1.73 -5.14 17.59
N MET A 694 -1.37 -6.36 17.22
CA MET A 694 -1.10 -6.78 15.83
C MET A 694 -0.34 -5.74 15.00
N SER A 695 0.86 -5.38 15.47
CA SER A 695 1.90 -4.86 14.60
C SER A 695 2.74 -6.04 14.11
N ALA A 696 2.78 -6.18 12.79
CA ALA A 696 3.47 -7.22 12.04
C ALA A 696 4.78 -7.67 12.70
N ASN A 697 4.89 -8.99 12.88
CA ASN A 697 5.78 -9.81 12.05
C ASN A 697 5.60 -11.29 12.35
#